data_AF-A0A1H6IAF1-F1
#
_entry.id   AF-A0A1H6IAF1-F1
#
_cell.length_a   1.000
_cell.length_b   1.000
_cell.length_c   1.000
_cell.angle_alpha   90.00
_cell.angle_beta   90.00
_cell.angle_gamma   90.00
#
_symmetry.space_group_name_H-M   'P 1'
#
loop_
_entity.id
_entity.type
_entity.pdbx_description
1 polymer ?
#
loop_
_entity_poly.entity_id
_entity_poly.type
_entity_poly.pdbx_seq_one_letter_code
_entity_poly.pdbx_strand_id
1 'polypeptide(L)'
;MAPIYFRRSLINFALLLGMLGALPVEPAAAQGVANSSIQISWEVRNRFRLFREERDFQLHVDAMRNRSVLGAEQALGVQSDGRGWARNTVNRLCIDLAGKVSEPCTRDTVKESYLTPTEHPITVRLTGEVPVGAICAWTFEDGEGPRQSTLDCAEPINFRAIYGRRTVATVEVTSGAEAPVRVSADIAVRDILIAGLGDSIASGEGNPDRPVALSDDGFCFRSYLGGPSGQFYRPSRAGFKGGRSCDSYESLQAWQRAGAQWFNAACHRSLYSYQTRAALALAVQYPHIAVTYLPLACSGATIADGLLGGQRARECLTTKNASTCAGSVNAQIAELREAITAAKRRQPARRLDLVLLSIGANDINFSGLVADVIVENATERALFKRGGILGSVEDSRSALVRELPSSFGKVREALKPLLGGDMSRVVFAAYANPTFANGAPCPGGPAGFDVHPSFSADPQRLANVANFVESEFLPQLKSIALCQGGVLCRNPEADRMTFVDQHQASFANHGFCARSSSDPEFDRACFSPKGESFETSLVEAAAQPMVCGRGASEFRPYLPRGRWIRDANDSYFAAMTYPQGYSAAIQPADIHDATWGILSAVYGGAIHPTGEGHAAMADAVVPAAASVLRLGAEADVTQEPLAPMVLQPAAR
;
A
#
# COMPACT_ATOMS: atom_id res chain seq x y z
N MET A 1 26.59 -10.32 -45.41
CA MET A 1 27.22 -11.30 -46.32
C MET A 1 28.08 -12.24 -45.48
N ALA A 2 27.70 -13.52 -45.41
CA ALA A 2 28.55 -14.64 -44.95
C ALA A 2 29.61 -14.97 -46.04
N PRO A 3 30.67 -15.79 -45.80
CA PRO A 3 30.57 -17.26 -45.56
C PRO A 3 31.67 -17.82 -44.59
N ILE A 4 31.47 -18.86 -43.77
CA ILE A 4 31.40 -20.33 -43.98
C ILE A 4 32.46 -20.92 -44.93
N TYR A 5 33.40 -21.73 -44.38
CA TYR A 5 34.15 -22.74 -45.13
C TYR A 5 34.18 -24.09 -44.39
N PHE A 6 33.74 -25.11 -45.13
CA PHE A 6 33.78 -26.55 -44.87
C PHE A 6 35.10 -27.16 -45.37
N ARG A 7 35.57 -28.26 -44.75
CA ARG A 7 36.32 -29.43 -45.29
C ARG A 7 37.19 -30.03 -44.17
N ARG A 8 37.53 -31.32 -44.10
CA ARG A 8 37.08 -32.61 -44.69
C ARG A 8 37.85 -33.69 -43.88
N SER A 9 37.23 -34.85 -43.69
CA SER A 9 37.78 -36.06 -43.07
C SER A 9 39.10 -36.55 -43.68
N LEU A 10 39.95 -37.19 -42.87
CA LEU A 10 40.83 -38.29 -43.29
C LEU A 10 41.03 -39.30 -42.15
N ILE A 11 40.88 -40.56 -42.54
CA ILE A 11 40.98 -41.82 -41.81
C ILE A 11 42.45 -42.17 -41.57
N ASN A 12 42.79 -42.78 -40.42
CA ASN A 12 43.82 -43.81 -40.38
C ASN A 12 43.65 -44.79 -39.22
N PHE A 13 43.84 -46.05 -39.58
CA PHE A 13 43.63 -47.30 -38.86
C PHE A 13 44.95 -47.73 -38.20
N ALA A 14 44.93 -48.24 -36.97
CA ALA A 14 45.99 -49.11 -36.46
C ALA A 14 45.45 -50.04 -35.35
N LEU A 15 45.68 -51.34 -35.57
CA LEU A 15 45.35 -52.50 -34.73
C LEU A 15 46.14 -52.54 -33.41
N LEU A 16 45.60 -53.18 -32.34
CA LEU A 16 46.06 -54.51 -31.89
C LEU A 16 45.27 -55.09 -30.68
N LEU A 17 44.93 -56.37 -30.87
CA LEU A 17 44.53 -57.48 -29.99
C LEU A 17 44.39 -57.32 -28.46
N GLY A 18 43.24 -57.80 -27.96
CA GLY A 18 43.18 -59.07 -27.21
C GLY A 18 42.99 -59.02 -25.68
N MET A 19 41.79 -59.36 -25.20
CA MET A 19 41.55 -60.49 -24.27
C MET A 19 40.05 -60.66 -23.98
N LEU A 20 39.57 -61.90 -24.12
CA LEU A 20 38.23 -62.35 -23.76
C LEU A 20 38.10 -62.46 -22.22
N GLY A 21 37.09 -61.79 -21.66
CA GLY A 21 36.53 -62.08 -20.34
C GLY A 21 35.02 -62.12 -20.47
N ALA A 22 34.41 -63.27 -20.17
CA ALA A 22 32.96 -63.46 -20.19
C ALA A 22 32.31 -62.65 -19.06
N LEU A 23 31.37 -61.77 -19.40
CA LEU A 23 30.47 -61.11 -18.46
C LEU A 23 29.12 -61.84 -18.44
N PRO A 24 28.50 -62.04 -17.26
CA PRO A 24 27.21 -62.72 -17.15
C PRO A 24 26.09 -61.85 -17.75
N VAL A 25 25.15 -62.51 -18.41
CA VAL A 25 23.89 -61.93 -18.86
C VAL A 25 23.05 -61.63 -17.63
N GLU A 26 22.88 -60.36 -17.28
CA GLU A 26 21.85 -59.94 -16.34
C GLU A 26 20.48 -59.94 -17.05
N PRO A 27 19.43 -60.50 -16.44
CA PRO A 27 18.08 -60.41 -16.97
C PRO A 27 17.62 -58.95 -16.91
N ALA A 28 17.12 -58.44 -18.03
CA ALA A 28 16.48 -57.14 -18.11
C ALA A 28 15.36 -57.06 -17.06
N ALA A 29 15.61 -56.33 -15.97
CA ALA A 29 14.56 -55.88 -15.08
C ALA A 29 13.62 -55.00 -15.90
N ALA A 30 12.34 -55.37 -15.91
CA ALA A 30 11.28 -54.57 -16.50
C ALA A 30 11.41 -53.13 -16.00
N GLN A 31 11.67 -52.21 -16.93
CA GLN A 31 11.70 -50.79 -16.67
C GLN A 31 10.34 -50.38 -16.11
N GLY A 32 10.30 -50.03 -14.82
CA GLY A 32 9.17 -49.34 -14.22
C GLY A 32 8.86 -48.11 -15.06
N VAL A 33 7.60 -48.01 -15.49
CA VAL A 33 7.09 -46.96 -16.36
C VAL A 33 7.42 -45.59 -15.78
N ALA A 34 7.83 -44.72 -16.70
CA ALA A 34 8.37 -43.38 -16.50
C ALA A 34 7.53 -42.47 -15.59
N ASN A 35 8.25 -41.58 -14.90
CA ASN A 35 7.83 -40.26 -14.40
C ASN A 35 6.47 -39.79 -14.94
N SER A 36 5.41 -39.87 -14.14
CA SER A 36 4.20 -39.12 -14.43
C SER A 36 4.50 -37.62 -14.31
N SER A 37 4.22 -36.85 -15.36
CA SER A 37 4.31 -35.38 -15.35
C SER A 37 3.19 -34.72 -14.51
N ILE A 38 2.25 -35.53 -14.01
CA ILE A 38 1.10 -35.10 -13.22
C ILE A 38 1.56 -34.67 -11.81
N GLN A 39 1.18 -33.46 -11.43
CA GLN A 39 1.49 -32.86 -10.14
C GLN A 39 0.24 -32.26 -9.50
N ILE A 40 0.18 -32.26 -8.18
CA ILE A 40 -0.82 -31.51 -7.42
C ILE A 40 -0.31 -30.07 -7.26
N SER A 41 -1.11 -29.10 -7.71
CA SER A 41 -0.89 -27.68 -7.48
C SER A 41 -2.01 -27.14 -6.59
N TRP A 42 -1.66 -26.26 -5.66
CA TRP A 42 -2.63 -25.65 -4.77
C TRP A 42 -2.31 -24.18 -4.51
N GLU A 43 -3.33 -23.42 -4.14
CA GLU A 43 -3.17 -22.02 -3.73
C GLU A 43 -4.23 -21.63 -2.71
N VAL A 44 -3.90 -20.68 -1.84
CA VAL A 44 -4.87 -20.06 -0.94
C VAL A 44 -5.81 -19.17 -1.76
N ARG A 45 -7.10 -19.21 -1.46
CA ARG A 45 -8.12 -18.32 -2.02
C ARG A 45 -8.23 -17.05 -1.19
N ASN A 46 -8.53 -15.93 -1.84
CA ASN A 46 -8.68 -14.62 -1.18
C ASN A 46 -7.58 -14.34 -0.13
N ARG A 47 -6.33 -14.42 -0.58
CA ARG A 47 -5.13 -14.51 0.26
C ARG A 47 -4.90 -13.25 1.09
N PHE A 48 -5.36 -12.11 0.61
CA PHE A 48 -5.30 -10.85 1.34
C PHE A 48 -6.52 -10.70 2.24
N ARG A 49 -6.34 -10.99 3.53
CA ARG A 49 -7.47 -11.22 4.43
C ARG A 49 -8.33 -9.99 4.71
N LEU A 50 -7.80 -8.79 4.46
CA LEU A 50 -8.54 -7.54 4.64
C LEU A 50 -9.78 -7.48 3.72
N PHE A 51 -9.75 -8.10 2.54
CA PHE A 51 -10.88 -8.12 1.63
C PHE A 51 -11.91 -9.19 2.04
N ARG A 52 -13.18 -8.78 2.13
CA ARG A 52 -14.29 -9.70 2.43
C ARG A 52 -14.66 -10.60 1.27
N GLU A 53 -14.33 -10.20 0.04
CA GLU A 53 -14.76 -10.90 -1.16
C GLU A 53 -13.58 -11.20 -2.06
N GLU A 54 -13.49 -12.46 -2.51
CA GLU A 54 -12.42 -12.93 -3.38
C GLU A 54 -12.31 -12.15 -4.69
N ARG A 55 -13.43 -11.63 -5.23
CA ARG A 55 -13.40 -10.82 -6.45
C ARG A 55 -12.52 -9.57 -6.32
N ASP A 56 -12.47 -8.99 -5.12
CA ASP A 56 -11.66 -7.79 -4.86
C ASP A 56 -10.17 -8.16 -4.83
N PHE A 57 -9.83 -9.36 -4.36
CA PHE A 57 -8.48 -9.89 -4.43
C PHE A 57 -8.08 -10.30 -5.87
N GLN A 58 -8.99 -10.96 -6.60
CA GLN A 58 -8.75 -11.45 -7.95
C GLN A 58 -8.44 -10.30 -8.93
N LEU A 59 -9.07 -9.13 -8.74
CA LEU A 59 -8.75 -7.91 -9.48
C LEU A 59 -7.24 -7.59 -9.45
N HIS A 60 -6.60 -7.77 -8.28
CA HIS A 60 -5.17 -7.52 -8.13
C HIS A 60 -4.29 -8.66 -8.63
N VAL A 61 -4.74 -9.92 -8.50
CA VAL A 61 -4.06 -11.07 -9.13
C VAL A 61 -3.96 -10.87 -10.64
N ASP A 62 -5.04 -10.41 -11.29
CA ASP A 62 -5.06 -10.17 -12.72
C ASP A 62 -4.29 -8.91 -13.12
N ALA A 63 -4.39 -7.82 -12.35
CA ALA A 63 -3.67 -6.58 -12.63
C ALA A 63 -2.15 -6.74 -12.48
N MET A 64 -1.68 -7.48 -11.48
CA MET A 64 -0.25 -7.72 -11.21
C MET A 64 0.34 -8.88 -12.00
N ARG A 65 -0.44 -9.56 -12.84
CA ARG A 65 0.08 -10.63 -13.69
C ARG A 65 1.19 -10.08 -14.60
N ASN A 66 2.43 -10.51 -14.36
CA ASN A 66 3.63 -10.02 -15.05
C ASN A 66 3.85 -8.49 -14.94
N ARG A 67 3.37 -7.85 -13.87
CA ARG A 67 3.56 -6.41 -13.61
C ARG A 67 4.04 -6.17 -12.18
N SER A 68 4.71 -5.04 -11.98
CA SER A 68 4.99 -4.51 -10.66
C SER A 68 3.71 -3.94 -10.02
N VAL A 69 3.77 -3.54 -8.76
CA VAL A 69 2.67 -2.85 -8.07
C VAL A 69 2.34 -1.53 -8.77
N LEU A 70 3.35 -0.75 -9.19
CA LEU A 70 3.15 0.46 -9.98
C LEU A 70 2.48 0.16 -11.32
N GLY A 71 2.97 -0.85 -12.07
CA GLY A 71 2.36 -1.23 -13.35
C GLY A 71 0.91 -1.69 -13.21
N ALA A 72 0.57 -2.36 -12.11
CA ALA A 72 -0.81 -2.73 -11.79
C ALA A 72 -1.67 -1.51 -11.42
N GLU A 73 -1.15 -0.57 -10.63
CA GLU A 73 -1.86 0.68 -10.30
C GLU A 73 -2.19 1.48 -11.57
N GLN A 74 -1.26 1.59 -12.51
CA GLN A 74 -1.49 2.28 -13.79
C GLN A 74 -2.58 1.61 -14.62
N ALA A 75 -2.55 0.28 -14.72
CA ALA A 75 -3.58 -0.49 -15.42
C ALA A 75 -4.96 -0.33 -14.77
N LEU A 76 -5.03 -0.41 -13.44
CA LEU A 76 -6.27 -0.21 -12.67
C LEU A 76 -6.78 1.23 -12.75
N GLY A 77 -5.87 2.20 -12.83
CA GLY A 77 -6.17 3.61 -13.08
C GLY A 77 -6.97 3.76 -14.38
N VAL A 78 -6.47 3.20 -15.48
CA VAL A 78 -7.18 3.21 -16.77
C VAL A 78 -8.49 2.42 -16.71
N GLN A 79 -8.47 1.20 -16.17
CA GLN A 79 -9.66 0.34 -16.06
C GLN A 79 -10.80 0.99 -15.26
N SER A 80 -10.46 1.83 -14.29
CA SER A 80 -11.43 2.54 -13.44
C SER A 80 -11.87 3.91 -13.98
N ASP A 81 -11.49 4.27 -15.22
CA ASP A 81 -11.64 5.62 -15.78
C ASP A 81 -11.01 6.67 -14.85
N GLY A 82 -9.92 6.33 -14.15
CA GLY A 82 -9.21 7.20 -13.21
C GLY A 82 -9.99 7.62 -11.97
N ARG A 83 -11.15 6.99 -11.71
CA ARG A 83 -11.97 7.23 -10.51
C ARG A 83 -11.52 6.37 -9.32
N GLY A 84 -10.56 5.49 -9.55
CA GLY A 84 -9.94 4.65 -8.54
C GLY A 84 -10.59 3.28 -8.42
N TRP A 85 -9.77 2.23 -8.30
CA TRP A 85 -10.21 0.85 -8.06
C TRP A 85 -10.79 0.65 -6.64
N ALA A 86 -10.29 1.37 -5.63
CA ALA A 86 -10.68 1.19 -4.23
C ALA A 86 -12.14 1.57 -3.93
N ARG A 87 -12.75 2.39 -4.80
CA ARG A 87 -14.11 2.92 -4.60
C ARG A 87 -15.17 1.84 -4.41
N ASN A 88 -14.98 0.66 -4.99
CA ASN A 88 -15.91 -0.45 -4.84
C ASN A 88 -15.57 -1.30 -3.61
N THR A 89 -14.28 -1.44 -3.29
CA THR A 89 -13.75 -2.33 -2.25
C THR A 89 -13.85 -1.75 -0.84
N VAL A 90 -13.81 -0.43 -0.67
CA VAL A 90 -13.72 0.25 0.64
C VAL A 90 -14.81 -0.12 1.65
N ASN A 91 -16.02 -0.50 1.20
CA ASN A 91 -17.12 -0.91 2.10
C ASN A 91 -17.17 -2.43 2.34
N ARG A 92 -16.20 -3.18 1.80
CA ARG A 92 -16.14 -4.64 1.84
C ARG A 92 -14.83 -5.13 2.48
N LEU A 93 -14.45 -4.47 3.57
CA LEU A 93 -13.24 -4.78 4.32
C LEU A 93 -13.57 -5.45 5.65
N CYS A 94 -12.66 -6.27 6.18
CA CYS A 94 -12.76 -6.77 7.57
C CYS A 94 -12.44 -5.73 8.65
N ILE A 95 -12.35 -4.46 8.26
CA ILE A 95 -12.22 -3.31 9.13
C ILE A 95 -13.35 -2.35 8.77
N ASP A 96 -14.04 -1.82 9.78
CA ASP A 96 -15.11 -0.84 9.56
C ASP A 96 -14.55 0.56 9.29
N LEU A 97 -15.43 1.50 8.92
CA LEU A 97 -15.04 2.88 8.62
C LEU A 97 -14.56 3.67 9.85
N ALA A 98 -14.76 3.14 11.06
CA ALA A 98 -14.19 3.66 12.29
C ALA A 98 -12.79 3.09 12.58
N GLY A 99 -12.27 2.22 11.71
CA GLY A 99 -10.95 1.61 11.81
C GLY A 99 -10.89 0.41 12.75
N LYS A 100 -12.04 -0.14 13.18
CA LYS A 100 -12.09 -1.30 14.07
C LYS A 100 -12.18 -2.60 13.28
N VAL A 101 -11.43 -3.60 13.73
CA VAL A 101 -11.50 -4.96 13.21
C VAL A 101 -12.91 -5.53 13.44
N SER A 102 -13.54 -6.00 12.37
CA SER A 102 -14.80 -6.74 12.43
C SER A 102 -14.53 -8.14 12.99
N GLU A 103 -15.09 -8.46 14.15
CA GLU A 103 -14.88 -9.74 14.83
C GLU A 103 -16.23 -10.29 15.36
N PRO A 104 -16.80 -11.35 14.74
CA PRO A 104 -16.30 -12.04 13.54
C PRO A 104 -16.43 -11.18 12.28
N CYS A 105 -15.53 -11.39 11.32
CA CYS A 105 -15.67 -10.87 9.96
C CYS A 105 -16.40 -11.91 9.10
N THR A 106 -17.29 -11.48 8.20
CA THR A 106 -17.87 -12.37 7.18
C THR A 106 -17.06 -12.24 5.89
N ARG A 107 -16.32 -13.29 5.52
CA ARG A 107 -15.48 -13.36 4.32
C ARG A 107 -15.92 -14.50 3.44
N ASP A 108 -16.19 -14.21 2.17
CA ASP A 108 -16.68 -15.17 1.19
C ASP A 108 -17.85 -15.99 1.75
N THR A 109 -18.81 -15.28 2.36
CA THR A 109 -20.00 -15.79 3.08
C THR A 109 -19.76 -16.55 4.39
N VAL A 110 -18.51 -16.74 4.80
CA VAL A 110 -18.15 -17.47 6.03
C VAL A 110 -17.76 -16.51 7.14
N LYS A 111 -18.34 -16.71 8.33
CA LYS A 111 -17.94 -15.97 9.55
C LYS A 111 -16.66 -16.56 10.10
N GLU A 112 -15.60 -15.76 10.16
CA GLU A 112 -14.31 -16.15 10.71
C GLU A 112 -13.73 -15.05 11.60
N SER A 113 -12.82 -15.42 12.50
CA SER A 113 -12.04 -14.43 13.23
C SER A 113 -11.00 -13.79 12.31
N TYR A 114 -10.93 -12.46 12.30
CA TYR A 114 -9.97 -11.75 11.45
C TYR A 114 -8.53 -11.94 11.95
N LEU A 115 -8.30 -11.86 13.26
CA LEU A 115 -6.94 -11.96 13.80
C LEU A 115 -6.50 -13.41 14.07
N THR A 116 -7.46 -14.31 14.29
CA THR A 116 -7.20 -15.71 14.67
C THR A 116 -7.98 -16.71 13.81
N PRO A 117 -7.63 -16.86 12.52
CA PRO A 117 -8.30 -17.81 11.62
C PRO A 117 -8.08 -19.25 12.09
N THR A 118 -9.11 -20.09 12.00
CA THR A 118 -9.01 -21.53 12.32
C THR A 118 -8.75 -22.40 11.09
N GLU A 119 -8.98 -21.85 9.91
CA GLU A 119 -8.85 -22.52 8.62
C GLU A 119 -8.63 -21.50 7.50
N HIS A 120 -8.17 -21.97 6.34
CA HIS A 120 -7.96 -21.16 5.15
C HIS A 120 -8.59 -21.81 3.93
N PRO A 121 -9.37 -21.07 3.13
CA PRO A 121 -9.88 -21.59 1.86
C PRO A 121 -8.72 -21.74 0.88
N ILE A 122 -8.64 -22.90 0.24
CA ILE A 122 -7.66 -23.23 -0.80
C ILE A 122 -8.36 -23.80 -2.03
N THR A 123 -7.68 -23.69 -3.17
CA THR A 123 -8.01 -24.42 -4.39
C THR A 123 -6.90 -25.43 -4.64
N VAL A 124 -7.26 -26.68 -4.93
CA VAL A 124 -6.34 -27.77 -5.27
C VAL A 124 -6.72 -28.29 -6.65
N ARG A 125 -5.74 -28.51 -7.51
CA ARG A 125 -5.94 -28.99 -8.89
C ARG A 125 -4.76 -29.86 -9.33
N LEU A 126 -4.98 -30.64 -10.37
CA LEU A 126 -3.88 -31.30 -11.07
C LEU A 126 -3.31 -30.40 -12.16
N THR A 127 -2.00 -30.49 -12.36
CA THR A 127 -1.24 -29.85 -13.44
C THR A 127 -0.33 -30.89 -14.10
N GLY A 128 0.12 -30.64 -15.33
CA GLY A 128 0.88 -31.62 -16.13
C GLY A 128 0.00 -32.34 -17.15
N GLU A 129 0.43 -33.50 -17.63
CA GLU A 129 -0.30 -34.28 -18.64
C GLU A 129 -1.41 -35.12 -18.01
N VAL A 130 -2.50 -34.46 -17.62
CA VAL A 130 -3.70 -35.12 -17.09
C VAL A 130 -4.54 -35.66 -18.26
N PRO A 131 -4.87 -36.96 -18.31
CA PRO A 131 -5.68 -37.51 -19.40
C PRO A 131 -7.09 -36.89 -19.43
N VAL A 132 -7.56 -36.54 -20.63
CA VAL A 132 -8.90 -35.95 -20.83
C VAL A 132 -9.97 -36.96 -20.44
N GLY A 133 -10.93 -36.53 -19.61
CA GLY A 133 -12.02 -37.38 -19.11
C GLY A 133 -11.59 -38.37 -18.02
N ALA A 134 -10.40 -38.21 -17.44
CA ALA A 134 -9.98 -38.98 -16.28
C ALA A 134 -10.82 -38.64 -15.04
N ILE A 135 -11.03 -39.65 -14.20
CA ILE A 135 -11.69 -39.49 -12.90
C ILE A 135 -10.63 -39.45 -11.79
N CYS A 136 -10.75 -38.45 -10.93
CA CYS A 136 -9.84 -38.20 -9.82
C CYS A 136 -10.53 -38.49 -8.49
N ALA A 137 -10.01 -39.47 -7.76
CA ALA A 137 -10.41 -39.76 -6.38
C ALA A 137 -9.43 -39.10 -5.40
N TRP A 138 -9.86 -37.98 -4.81
CA TRP A 138 -9.10 -37.20 -3.85
C TRP A 138 -9.33 -37.67 -2.41
N THR A 139 -8.27 -37.66 -1.61
CA THR A 139 -8.29 -37.86 -0.15
C THR A 139 -7.45 -36.78 0.52
N PHE A 140 -8.00 -36.11 1.53
CA PHE A 140 -7.31 -35.11 2.35
C PHE A 140 -7.23 -35.58 3.80
N GLU A 141 -6.00 -35.67 4.33
CA GLU A 141 -5.73 -36.13 5.69
C GLU A 141 -5.11 -34.99 6.52
N ASP A 142 -5.82 -34.55 7.55
CA ASP A 142 -5.47 -33.42 8.43
C ASP A 142 -5.51 -33.76 9.93
N GLY A 143 -5.72 -35.04 10.24
CA GLY A 143 -5.84 -35.58 11.60
C GLY A 143 -7.27 -35.65 12.15
N GLU A 144 -8.29 -35.18 11.43
CA GLU A 144 -9.72 -35.29 11.83
C GLU A 144 -10.49 -36.37 11.06
N GLY A 145 -9.76 -37.20 10.30
CA GLY A 145 -10.28 -38.28 9.45
C GLY A 145 -10.16 -37.93 7.95
N PRO A 146 -10.06 -38.92 7.06
CA PRO A 146 -9.88 -38.67 5.63
C PRO A 146 -11.14 -38.04 5.02
N ARG A 147 -10.99 -36.84 4.45
CA ARG A 147 -12.04 -36.19 3.66
C ARG A 147 -11.88 -36.59 2.18
N GLN A 148 -12.87 -37.26 1.61
CA GLN A 148 -12.80 -37.84 0.27
C GLN A 148 -13.71 -37.12 -0.74
N SER A 149 -13.29 -37.06 -1.99
CA SER A 149 -14.09 -36.53 -3.10
C SER A 149 -13.73 -37.22 -4.41
N THR A 150 -14.70 -37.47 -5.28
CA THR A 150 -14.48 -38.09 -6.60
C THR A 150 -15.19 -37.29 -7.68
N LEU A 151 -14.42 -36.80 -8.66
CA LEU A 151 -14.86 -35.88 -9.71
C LEU A 151 -13.98 -36.03 -10.96
N ASP A 152 -14.36 -35.34 -12.04
CA ASP A 152 -13.51 -35.17 -13.21
C ASP A 152 -12.20 -34.49 -12.81
N CYS A 153 -11.06 -34.99 -13.30
CA CYS A 153 -9.74 -34.43 -13.00
C CYS A 153 -9.53 -32.98 -13.48
N ALA A 154 -10.37 -32.48 -14.40
CA ALA A 154 -10.37 -31.08 -14.83
C ALA A 154 -10.99 -30.12 -13.79
N GLU A 155 -11.84 -30.64 -12.89
CA GLU A 155 -12.54 -29.83 -11.90
C GLU A 155 -11.63 -29.56 -10.69
N PRO A 156 -11.47 -28.29 -10.26
CA PRO A 156 -10.68 -27.98 -9.07
C PRO A 156 -11.42 -28.34 -7.77
N ILE A 157 -10.67 -28.77 -6.77
CA ILE A 157 -11.18 -28.97 -5.40
C ILE A 157 -11.07 -27.67 -4.61
N ASN A 158 -12.20 -27.21 -4.09
CA ASN A 158 -12.23 -26.18 -3.05
C ASN A 158 -12.24 -26.83 -1.68
N PHE A 159 -11.24 -26.51 -0.87
CA PHE A 159 -11.03 -27.12 0.44
C PHE A 159 -10.74 -26.06 1.48
N ARG A 160 -10.98 -26.36 2.76
CA ARG A 160 -10.55 -25.51 3.88
C ARG A 160 -9.50 -26.24 4.69
N ALA A 161 -8.26 -25.77 4.56
CA ALA A 161 -7.11 -26.31 5.26
C ALA A 161 -7.05 -25.77 6.68
N ILE A 162 -6.85 -26.65 7.66
CA ILE A 162 -6.83 -26.30 9.08
C ILE A 162 -5.60 -25.45 9.38
N TYR A 163 -5.79 -24.35 10.12
CA TYR A 163 -4.70 -23.46 10.53
C TYR A 163 -3.64 -24.21 11.33
N GLY A 164 -2.37 -23.97 11.00
CA GLY A 164 -1.22 -24.48 11.77
C GLY A 164 -1.02 -26.00 11.67
N ARG A 165 -1.72 -26.69 10.76
CA ARG A 165 -1.56 -28.12 10.50
C ARG A 165 -1.21 -28.37 9.03
N ARG A 166 -0.43 -29.42 8.80
CA ARG A 166 -0.19 -29.98 7.46
C ARG A 166 -1.36 -30.87 7.08
N THR A 167 -1.91 -30.65 5.89
CA THR A 167 -2.87 -31.56 5.25
C THR A 167 -2.16 -32.32 4.15
N VAL A 168 -2.24 -33.65 4.15
CA VAL A 168 -1.72 -34.49 3.06
C VAL A 168 -2.85 -34.69 2.05
N ALA A 169 -2.67 -34.18 0.84
CA ALA A 169 -3.58 -34.41 -0.26
C ALA A 169 -3.06 -35.57 -1.11
N THR A 170 -3.90 -36.58 -1.34
CA THR A 170 -3.64 -37.71 -2.23
C THR A 170 -4.70 -37.74 -3.31
N VAL A 171 -4.32 -38.00 -4.56
CA VAL A 171 -5.26 -38.22 -5.66
C VAL A 171 -4.89 -39.48 -6.43
N GLU A 172 -5.91 -40.30 -6.69
CA GLU A 172 -5.83 -41.44 -7.59
C GLU A 172 -6.54 -41.09 -8.91
N VAL A 173 -5.78 -41.06 -10.00
CA VAL A 173 -6.21 -40.69 -11.35
C VAL A 173 -6.48 -41.97 -12.14
N THR A 174 -7.71 -42.12 -12.65
CA THR A 174 -8.11 -43.29 -13.44
C THR A 174 -8.59 -42.85 -14.83
N SER A 175 -7.99 -43.39 -15.89
CA SER A 175 -8.33 -43.13 -17.29
C SER A 175 -8.57 -44.44 -18.06
N GLY A 176 -9.82 -44.89 -18.12
CA GLY A 176 -10.19 -46.07 -18.90
C GLY A 176 -9.52 -47.35 -18.39
N ALA A 177 -8.79 -48.04 -19.27
CA ALA A 177 -8.16 -49.35 -18.99
C ALA A 177 -6.72 -49.26 -18.47
N GLU A 178 -6.17 -48.05 -18.32
CA GLU A 178 -4.82 -47.85 -17.78
C GLU A 178 -4.78 -48.03 -16.26
N ALA A 179 -3.61 -48.39 -15.73
CA ALA A 179 -3.42 -48.52 -14.29
C ALA A 179 -3.60 -47.15 -13.60
N PRO A 180 -4.31 -47.07 -12.46
CA PRO A 180 -4.47 -45.80 -11.75
C PRO A 180 -3.14 -45.20 -11.35
N VAL A 181 -2.97 -43.90 -11.57
CA VAL A 181 -1.80 -43.13 -11.15
C VAL A 181 -2.09 -42.45 -9.82
N ARG A 182 -1.24 -42.63 -8.82
CA ARG A 182 -1.37 -41.98 -7.51
C ARG A 182 -0.35 -40.86 -7.33
N VAL A 183 -0.81 -39.69 -6.93
CA VAL A 183 0.02 -38.51 -6.64
C VAL A 183 -0.32 -37.98 -5.24
N SER A 184 0.67 -37.47 -4.51
CA SER A 184 0.46 -36.86 -3.19
C SER A 184 1.24 -35.55 -3.03
N ALA A 185 0.69 -34.62 -2.26
CA ALA A 185 1.34 -33.36 -1.95
C ALA A 185 0.98 -32.86 -0.55
N ASP A 186 1.87 -32.05 0.02
CA ASP A 186 1.67 -31.40 1.30
C ASP A 186 1.06 -30.02 1.12
N ILE A 187 0.02 -29.78 1.91
CA ILE A 187 -0.66 -28.51 1.98
C ILE A 187 -0.44 -27.94 3.37
N ALA A 188 0.33 -26.87 3.45
CA ALA A 188 0.60 -26.13 4.67
C ALA A 188 0.45 -24.65 4.39
N VAL A 189 -0.69 -24.08 4.78
CA VAL A 189 -0.94 -22.64 4.60
C VAL A 189 -0.13 -21.87 5.64
N ARG A 190 0.70 -20.95 5.16
CA ARG A 190 1.46 -20.04 6.02
C ARG A 190 0.68 -18.75 6.22
N ASP A 191 0.04 -18.60 7.38
CA ASP A 191 -0.63 -17.33 7.73
C ASP A 191 0.38 -16.35 8.35
N ILE A 192 0.40 -15.12 7.81
CA ILE A 192 1.32 -14.05 8.17
C ILE A 192 0.52 -12.87 8.71
N LEU A 193 0.89 -12.36 9.89
CA LEU A 193 0.32 -11.14 10.46
C LEU A 193 1.27 -9.96 10.27
N ILE A 194 0.81 -8.97 9.50
CA ILE A 194 1.54 -7.73 9.20
C ILE A 194 0.80 -6.56 9.85
N ALA A 195 1.51 -5.68 10.55
CA ALA A 195 0.96 -4.40 11.02
C ALA A 195 1.55 -3.22 10.26
N GLY A 196 0.71 -2.26 9.88
CA GLY A 196 1.15 -0.99 9.28
C GLY A 196 1.05 0.14 10.29
N LEU A 197 2.18 0.79 10.61
CA LEU A 197 2.28 1.88 11.58
C LEU A 197 2.92 3.10 10.93
N GLY A 198 2.66 4.29 11.46
CA GLY A 198 3.34 5.50 11.02
C GLY A 198 2.45 6.72 10.88
N ASP A 199 2.95 7.68 10.11
CA ASP A 199 2.35 8.98 9.85
C ASP A 199 1.43 9.01 8.61
N SER A 200 1.26 10.20 8.02
CA SER A 200 0.38 10.43 6.87
C SER A 200 0.82 9.65 5.63
N ILE A 201 2.13 9.48 5.41
CA ILE A 201 2.68 8.70 4.30
C ILE A 201 2.37 7.21 4.48
N ALA A 202 2.47 6.70 5.72
CA ALA A 202 2.07 5.34 6.04
C ALA A 202 0.55 5.13 5.89
N SER A 203 -0.26 6.14 6.22
CA SER A 203 -1.73 6.04 6.15
C SER A 203 -2.29 6.11 4.72
N GLY A 204 -1.55 6.73 3.78
CA GLY A 204 -2.01 6.95 2.41
C GLY A 204 -2.76 8.26 2.19
N GLU A 205 -2.48 9.28 3.01
CA GLU A 205 -3.05 10.64 2.86
C GLU A 205 -2.84 11.17 1.43
N GLY A 206 -3.79 11.98 0.93
CA GLY A 206 -3.82 12.42 -0.46
C GLY A 206 -4.53 11.48 -1.44
N ASN A 207 -4.91 10.28 -1.00
CA ASN A 207 -5.49 9.25 -1.87
C ASN A 207 -6.76 8.63 -1.26
N PRO A 208 -7.87 9.37 -1.10
CA PRO A 208 -9.09 8.81 -0.54
C PRO A 208 -9.64 7.64 -1.38
N ASP A 209 -10.06 6.55 -0.74
CA ASP A 209 -10.60 5.36 -1.42
C ASP A 209 -11.78 5.68 -2.36
N ARG A 210 -12.55 6.72 -2.03
CA ARG A 210 -13.41 7.42 -2.99
C ARG A 210 -13.02 8.89 -3.03
N PRO A 211 -12.51 9.41 -4.15
CA PRO A 211 -12.26 10.84 -4.27
C PRO A 211 -13.57 11.61 -4.25
N VAL A 212 -13.49 12.89 -3.90
CA VAL A 212 -14.63 13.80 -3.97
C VAL A 212 -15.14 13.85 -5.41
N ALA A 213 -16.46 13.82 -5.59
CA ALA A 213 -17.06 14.11 -6.88
C ALA A 213 -17.15 15.63 -7.04
N LEU A 214 -16.60 16.18 -8.13
CA LEU A 214 -16.55 17.62 -8.36
C LEU A 214 -17.76 18.12 -9.16
N SER A 215 -18.22 19.33 -8.84
CA SER A 215 -19.20 20.09 -9.63
C SER A 215 -18.45 21.01 -10.59
N ASP A 216 -19.07 21.32 -11.72
CA ASP A 216 -18.56 22.33 -12.65
C ASP A 216 -18.89 23.76 -12.18
N ASP A 217 -19.75 23.90 -11.18
CA ASP A 217 -20.08 25.18 -10.55
C ASP A 217 -18.99 25.61 -9.54
N GLY A 218 -18.80 26.92 -9.43
CA GLY A 218 -17.97 27.53 -8.40
C GLY A 218 -18.57 27.47 -7.00
N PHE A 219 -17.69 27.47 -6.02
CA PHE A 219 -17.96 27.59 -4.60
C PHE A 219 -17.14 28.73 -4.01
N CYS A 220 -17.80 29.66 -3.34
CA CYS A 220 -17.20 30.87 -2.80
C CYS A 220 -16.37 30.59 -1.55
N PHE A 221 -15.21 31.20 -1.45
CA PHE A 221 -14.38 31.27 -0.27
C PHE A 221 -14.14 32.74 0.04
N ARG A 222 -14.22 33.11 1.32
CA ARG A 222 -13.71 34.39 1.79
C ARG A 222 -12.19 34.33 1.76
N SER A 223 -11.56 35.45 1.52
CA SER A 223 -10.12 35.66 1.64
C SER A 223 -9.90 36.68 2.73
N TYR A 224 -8.79 36.58 3.47
CA TYR A 224 -8.50 37.54 4.52
C TYR A 224 -8.46 38.97 3.99
N LEU A 225 -7.99 39.23 2.75
CA LEU A 225 -7.96 40.57 2.13
C LEU A 225 -7.87 40.59 0.57
N GLY A 226 -8.47 39.63 -0.16
CA GLY A 226 -8.42 39.61 -1.63
C GLY A 226 -9.30 40.67 -2.33
N GLY A 227 -8.72 41.78 -2.80
CA GLY A 227 -9.37 42.75 -3.69
C GLY A 227 -10.66 43.41 -3.17
N PRO A 228 -11.44 44.13 -4.00
CA PRO A 228 -12.58 44.94 -3.55
C PRO A 228 -13.72 44.19 -2.82
N SER A 229 -13.72 42.86 -2.80
CA SER A 229 -14.80 42.02 -2.27
C SER A 229 -14.37 40.96 -1.24
N GLY A 230 -13.06 40.67 -1.08
CA GLY A 230 -12.56 39.72 -0.07
C GLY A 230 -13.00 38.27 -0.31
N GLN A 231 -13.20 37.84 -1.56
CA GLN A 231 -13.74 36.51 -1.92
C GLN A 231 -13.11 35.96 -3.20
N PHE A 232 -13.13 34.64 -3.39
CA PHE A 232 -12.75 33.95 -4.63
C PHE A 232 -13.55 32.64 -4.78
N TYR A 233 -13.63 32.08 -5.99
CA TYR A 233 -14.39 30.85 -6.26
C TYR A 233 -13.49 29.70 -6.70
N ARG A 234 -13.81 28.48 -6.27
CA ARG A 234 -13.16 27.22 -6.70
C ARG A 234 -14.19 26.12 -6.95
N PRO A 235 -13.86 25.03 -7.66
CA PRO A 235 -14.83 23.98 -7.97
C PRO A 235 -15.55 23.43 -6.73
N SER A 236 -16.88 23.31 -6.82
CA SER A 236 -17.70 22.76 -5.73
C SER A 236 -17.73 21.23 -5.72
N ARG A 237 -18.47 20.64 -4.78
CA ARG A 237 -18.75 19.20 -4.71
C ARG A 237 -20.02 18.87 -5.47
N ALA A 238 -19.98 17.85 -6.33
CA ALA A 238 -21.16 17.30 -6.97
C ALA A 238 -22.13 16.78 -5.91
N GLY A 239 -23.42 17.06 -6.12
CA GLY A 239 -24.48 16.65 -5.19
C GLY A 239 -24.64 17.55 -3.96
N PHE A 240 -23.74 18.52 -3.73
CA PHE A 240 -23.98 19.55 -2.74
C PHE A 240 -25.10 20.49 -3.19
N LYS A 241 -26.15 20.60 -2.37
CA LYS A 241 -27.37 21.39 -2.62
C LYS A 241 -27.48 22.63 -1.75
N GLY A 242 -26.47 22.90 -0.92
CA GLY A 242 -26.37 24.16 -0.18
C GLY A 242 -26.05 25.32 -1.12
N GLY A 243 -26.16 26.54 -0.59
CA GLY A 243 -25.74 27.74 -1.29
C GLY A 243 -24.22 27.77 -1.48
N ARG A 244 -23.80 28.42 -2.55
CA ARG A 244 -22.40 28.42 -3.00
C ARG A 244 -21.78 29.80 -2.95
N SER A 245 -22.54 30.79 -2.54
CA SER A 245 -22.11 32.18 -2.34
C SER A 245 -21.64 32.38 -0.91
N CYS A 246 -20.70 33.29 -0.67
CA CYS A 246 -20.24 33.56 0.69
C CYS A 246 -21.30 34.19 1.62
N ASP A 247 -22.46 34.60 1.08
CA ASP A 247 -23.57 35.18 1.83
C ASP A 247 -24.66 34.14 2.21
N SER A 248 -24.53 32.88 1.79
CA SER A 248 -25.52 31.85 2.11
C SER A 248 -25.22 31.21 3.48
N TYR A 249 -26.29 30.85 4.20
CA TYR A 249 -26.18 30.12 5.46
C TYR A 249 -26.26 28.61 5.20
N GLU A 250 -25.20 27.90 5.59
CA GLU A 250 -24.94 26.54 5.11
C GLU A 250 -24.85 25.51 6.23
N SER A 251 -25.29 24.28 5.93
CA SER A 251 -25.03 23.14 6.80
C SER A 251 -23.68 22.51 6.48
N LEU A 252 -22.69 22.67 7.38
CA LEU A 252 -21.43 21.93 7.35
C LEU A 252 -21.65 20.42 7.18
N GLN A 253 -22.71 19.88 7.79
CA GLN A 253 -23.08 18.48 7.66
C GLN A 253 -23.46 18.09 6.22
N ALA A 254 -24.22 18.94 5.52
CA ALA A 254 -24.57 18.70 4.12
C ALA A 254 -23.33 18.71 3.22
N TRP A 255 -22.38 19.62 3.48
CA TRP A 255 -21.09 19.67 2.78
C TRP A 255 -20.29 18.38 3.00
N GLN A 256 -20.14 17.95 4.25
CA GLN A 256 -19.38 16.77 4.64
C GLN A 256 -19.93 15.46 4.04
N ARG A 257 -21.26 15.34 3.87
CA ARG A 257 -21.87 14.16 3.22
C ARG A 257 -21.45 13.94 1.77
N ALA A 258 -21.04 14.99 1.07
CA ALA A 258 -20.53 14.93 -0.31
C ALA A 258 -18.99 14.80 -0.38
N GLY A 259 -18.33 14.55 0.76
CA GLY A 259 -16.87 14.48 0.84
C GLY A 259 -16.27 13.21 0.28
N ALA A 260 -14.93 13.21 0.23
CA ALA A 260 -14.16 12.02 -0.07
C ALA A 260 -14.36 10.94 1.01
N GLN A 261 -14.16 9.67 0.66
CA GLN A 261 -14.26 8.55 1.59
C GLN A 261 -12.90 7.90 1.80
N TRP A 262 -12.50 7.80 3.06
CA TRP A 262 -11.37 7.00 3.55
C TRP A 262 -11.91 5.73 4.22
N PHE A 263 -11.19 4.62 4.16
CA PHE A 263 -11.55 3.43 4.96
C PHE A 263 -11.38 3.68 6.46
N ASN A 264 -10.63 4.72 6.85
CA ASN A 264 -10.72 5.32 8.17
C ASN A 264 -10.56 6.84 8.09
N ALA A 265 -11.66 7.58 8.29
CA ALA A 265 -11.64 9.04 8.19
C ALA A 265 -10.78 9.70 9.29
N ALA A 266 -10.83 9.18 10.52
CA ALA A 266 -10.14 9.78 11.67
C ALA A 266 -8.60 9.84 11.49
N CYS A 267 -8.04 8.95 10.68
CA CYS A 267 -6.61 8.84 10.39
C CYS A 267 -6.24 9.00 8.91
N HIS A 268 -7.21 9.34 8.05
CA HIS A 268 -7.10 9.29 6.57
C HIS A 268 -6.44 8.00 6.05
N ARG A 269 -6.81 6.83 6.61
CA ARG A 269 -6.26 5.56 6.11
C ARG A 269 -6.89 5.20 4.78
N SER A 270 -6.06 4.82 3.82
CA SER A 270 -6.43 4.53 2.44
C SER A 270 -5.87 3.18 1.95
N LEU A 271 -6.64 2.45 1.14
CA LEU A 271 -6.18 1.22 0.47
C LEU A 271 -5.04 1.54 -0.51
N TYR A 272 -4.91 2.82 -0.88
CA TYR A 272 -3.80 3.37 -1.64
C TYR A 272 -2.57 3.73 -0.79
N SER A 273 -2.46 3.27 0.46
CA SER A 273 -1.18 3.38 1.17
C SER A 273 -0.14 2.39 0.61
N TYR A 274 1.14 2.73 0.69
CA TYR A 274 2.21 1.81 0.27
C TYR A 274 2.21 0.55 1.14
N GLN A 275 1.81 0.67 2.42
CA GLN A 275 1.77 -0.45 3.36
C GLN A 275 0.69 -1.47 2.99
N THR A 276 -0.52 -1.00 2.67
CA THR A 276 -1.62 -1.85 2.21
C THR A 276 -1.22 -2.55 0.91
N ARG A 277 -0.66 -1.80 -0.04
CA ARG A 277 -0.26 -2.36 -1.33
C ARG A 277 0.89 -3.36 -1.22
N ALA A 278 1.87 -3.13 -0.36
CA ALA A 278 2.94 -4.09 -0.13
C ALA A 278 2.39 -5.40 0.45
N ALA A 279 1.53 -5.32 1.47
CA ALA A 279 0.90 -6.51 2.05
C ALA A 279 0.02 -7.28 1.04
N LEU A 280 -0.74 -6.56 0.22
CA LEU A 280 -1.53 -7.12 -0.87
C LEU A 280 -0.66 -7.77 -1.95
N ALA A 281 0.44 -7.13 -2.35
CA ALA A 281 1.37 -7.65 -3.33
C ALA A 281 2.05 -8.94 -2.86
N LEU A 282 2.43 -9.05 -1.57
CA LEU A 282 2.90 -10.30 -0.99
C LEU A 282 1.85 -11.41 -1.13
N ALA A 283 0.59 -11.11 -0.81
CA ALA A 283 -0.51 -12.07 -0.95
C ALA A 283 -0.72 -12.51 -2.41
N VAL A 284 -0.53 -11.60 -3.39
CA VAL A 284 -0.64 -11.92 -4.81
C VAL A 284 0.53 -12.77 -5.30
N GLN A 285 1.76 -12.42 -4.92
CA GLN A 285 2.99 -13.05 -5.42
C GLN A 285 3.25 -14.44 -4.83
N TYR A 286 2.80 -14.70 -3.60
CA TYR A 286 3.06 -15.96 -2.90
C TYR A 286 1.75 -16.76 -2.73
N PRO A 287 1.53 -17.85 -3.51
CA PRO A 287 0.23 -18.54 -3.56
C PRO A 287 -0.08 -19.36 -2.30
N HIS A 288 0.93 -19.71 -1.49
CA HIS A 288 0.79 -20.60 -0.34
C HIS A 288 0.64 -19.86 1.00
N ILE A 289 0.55 -18.52 0.97
CA ILE A 289 0.38 -17.70 2.18
C ILE A 289 -1.01 -17.11 2.29
N ALA A 290 -1.42 -16.83 3.53
CA ALA A 290 -2.53 -15.95 3.85
C ALA A 290 -1.99 -14.72 4.59
N VAL A 291 -2.32 -13.51 4.12
CA VAL A 291 -1.83 -12.26 4.71
C VAL A 291 -2.95 -11.59 5.51
N THR A 292 -2.80 -11.58 6.83
CA THR A 292 -3.60 -10.77 7.75
C THR A 292 -2.92 -9.43 7.94
N TYR A 293 -3.54 -8.34 7.48
CA TYR A 293 -2.96 -7.00 7.56
C TYR A 293 -3.74 -6.10 8.54
N LEU A 294 -3.05 -5.50 9.50
CA LEU A 294 -3.62 -4.59 10.50
C LEU A 294 -3.12 -3.15 10.24
N PRO A 295 -3.88 -2.32 9.49
CA PRO A 295 -3.55 -0.92 9.24
C PRO A 295 -3.85 -0.04 10.45
N LEU A 296 -2.80 0.53 11.05
CA LEU A 296 -2.88 1.37 12.24
C LEU A 296 -2.30 2.78 12.02
N ALA A 297 -1.51 2.98 10.95
CA ALA A 297 -0.95 4.28 10.58
C ALA A 297 -1.98 5.42 10.64
N CYS A 298 -1.53 6.62 11.02
CA CYS A 298 -2.44 7.74 11.23
C CYS A 298 -1.83 9.06 10.77
N SER A 299 -2.60 9.77 9.96
CA SER A 299 -2.22 11.08 9.45
C SER A 299 -1.89 12.08 10.57
N GLY A 300 -0.75 12.74 10.40
CA GLY A 300 -0.15 13.68 11.35
C GLY A 300 0.30 13.09 12.69
N ALA A 301 0.54 11.78 12.77
CA ALA A 301 1.21 11.17 13.91
C ALA A 301 2.67 11.63 14.01
N THR A 302 3.12 11.95 15.21
CA THR A 302 4.53 11.98 15.61
C THR A 302 4.86 10.67 16.34
N ILE A 303 6.11 10.49 16.77
CA ILE A 303 6.45 9.36 17.64
C ILE A 303 5.73 9.50 19.00
N ALA A 304 5.70 10.70 19.57
CA ALA A 304 5.08 10.95 20.86
C ALA A 304 3.55 10.86 20.78
N ASP A 305 2.95 11.55 19.82
CA ASP A 305 1.50 11.66 19.65
C ASP A 305 1.07 10.85 18.42
N GLY A 306 0.11 9.95 18.58
CA GLY A 306 -0.35 9.06 17.52
C GLY A 306 0.35 7.70 17.57
N LEU A 307 1.68 7.63 17.51
CA LEU A 307 2.36 6.33 17.54
C LEU A 307 2.40 5.72 18.95
N LEU A 308 2.93 6.46 19.94
CA LEU A 308 3.04 6.02 21.34
C LEU A 308 1.91 6.55 22.23
N GLY A 309 1.44 7.77 21.98
CA GLY A 309 0.30 8.42 22.65
C GLY A 309 -0.93 8.48 21.74
N GLY A 310 -2.10 8.81 22.30
CA GLY A 310 -3.27 9.11 21.49
C GLY A 310 -3.09 10.42 20.72
N GLN A 311 -3.86 10.63 19.65
CA GLN A 311 -3.88 11.89 18.91
C GLN A 311 -5.31 12.33 18.61
N ARG A 312 -5.46 13.59 18.21
CA ARG A 312 -6.76 14.10 17.74
C ARG A 312 -7.15 13.44 16.41
N ALA A 313 -8.43 13.13 16.25
CA ALA A 313 -8.96 12.63 14.99
C ALA A 313 -8.93 13.76 13.93
N ARG A 314 -8.53 13.44 12.69
CA ARG A 314 -8.40 14.38 11.57
C ARG A 314 -9.73 14.73 10.94
N GLU A 315 -10.60 13.74 10.83
CA GLU A 315 -11.91 13.91 10.22
C GLU A 315 -12.97 13.11 10.98
N CYS A 316 -14.21 13.58 10.90
CA CYS A 316 -15.35 12.85 11.42
C CYS A 316 -15.84 11.83 10.40
N LEU A 317 -16.24 10.67 10.90
CA LEU A 317 -16.92 9.69 10.06
C LEU A 317 -18.32 10.21 9.73
N THR A 318 -18.54 10.56 8.46
CA THR A 318 -19.84 10.96 7.95
C THR A 318 -20.46 9.81 7.15
N THR A 319 -21.62 9.37 7.59
CA THR A 319 -22.46 8.38 6.91
C THR A 319 -23.71 9.06 6.35
N LYS A 320 -24.54 8.31 5.60
CA LYS A 320 -25.82 8.84 5.08
C LYS A 320 -26.73 9.39 6.19
N ASN A 321 -26.69 8.79 7.39
CA ASN A 321 -27.65 9.05 8.45
C ASN A 321 -27.06 9.76 9.67
N ALA A 322 -25.74 9.76 9.83
CA ALA A 322 -25.07 10.30 11.02
C ALA A 322 -23.66 10.79 10.72
N SER A 323 -23.21 11.83 11.44
CA SER A 323 -21.82 12.26 11.51
C SER A 323 -21.31 12.01 12.91
N THR A 324 -20.28 11.16 13.06
CA THR A 324 -19.68 10.81 14.34
C THR A 324 -18.24 11.28 14.39
N CYS A 325 -17.94 12.14 15.36
CA CYS A 325 -16.60 12.69 15.57
C CYS A 325 -15.97 12.00 16.79
N ALA A 326 -14.96 11.15 16.57
CA ALA A 326 -14.32 10.39 17.63
C ALA A 326 -13.59 11.27 18.67
N GLY A 327 -13.31 12.55 18.34
CA GLY A 327 -12.55 13.48 19.17
C GLY A 327 -11.06 13.15 19.19
N SER A 328 -10.71 11.91 19.55
CA SER A 328 -9.35 11.36 19.55
C SER A 328 -9.33 9.93 18.99
N VAL A 329 -8.15 9.50 18.56
CA VAL A 329 -7.82 8.10 18.25
C VAL A 329 -6.72 7.64 19.22
N ASN A 330 -6.67 6.33 19.50
CA ASN A 330 -5.70 5.79 20.45
C ASN A 330 -4.29 5.73 19.85
N ALA A 331 -3.31 5.46 20.70
CA ALA A 331 -1.95 5.16 20.28
C ALA A 331 -1.90 3.90 19.42
N GLN A 332 -1.22 3.98 18.27
CA GLN A 332 -1.12 2.87 17.34
C GLN A 332 -0.46 1.63 17.97
N ILE A 333 0.60 1.82 18.76
CA ILE A 333 1.28 0.69 19.44
C ILE A 333 0.41 0.09 20.55
N ALA A 334 -0.45 0.89 21.19
CA ALA A 334 -1.39 0.37 22.18
C ALA A 334 -2.46 -0.51 21.51
N GLU A 335 -3.05 -0.06 20.40
CA GLU A 335 -4.02 -0.85 19.62
C GLU A 335 -3.38 -2.14 19.08
N LEU A 336 -2.14 -2.07 18.59
CA LEU A 336 -1.40 -3.25 18.16
C LEU A 336 -1.20 -4.24 19.31
N ARG A 337 -0.77 -3.75 20.49
CA ARG A 337 -0.56 -4.60 21.67
C ARG A 337 -1.86 -5.28 22.08
N GLU A 338 -2.96 -4.54 22.13
CA GLU A 338 -4.28 -5.09 22.45
C GLU A 338 -4.69 -6.19 21.46
N ALA A 339 -4.56 -5.93 20.16
CA ALA A 339 -4.88 -6.88 19.10
C ALA A 339 -4.04 -8.16 19.22
N ILE A 340 -2.72 -8.05 19.42
CA ILE A 340 -1.83 -9.21 19.58
C ILE A 340 -2.13 -9.98 20.88
N THR A 341 -2.40 -9.28 21.98
CA THR A 341 -2.78 -9.94 23.24
C THR A 341 -4.10 -10.69 23.10
N ALA A 342 -5.12 -10.08 22.47
CA ALA A 342 -6.40 -10.74 22.21
C ALA A 342 -6.24 -11.97 21.30
N ALA A 343 -5.41 -11.87 20.26
CA ALA A 343 -5.13 -12.97 19.36
C ALA A 343 -4.40 -14.13 20.07
N LYS A 344 -3.38 -13.83 20.89
CA LYS A 344 -2.62 -14.84 21.65
C LYS A 344 -3.45 -15.59 22.70
N ARG A 345 -4.51 -14.97 23.25
CA ARG A 345 -5.44 -15.66 24.16
C ARG A 345 -6.19 -16.81 23.48
N ARG A 346 -6.50 -16.67 22.19
CA ARG A 346 -7.21 -17.70 21.41
C ARG A 346 -6.24 -18.63 20.68
N GLN A 347 -5.13 -18.09 20.20
CA GLN A 347 -4.08 -18.82 19.48
C GLN A 347 -2.71 -18.47 20.05
N PRO A 348 -2.19 -19.20 21.05
CA PRO A 348 -0.93 -18.87 21.73
C PRO A 348 0.30 -18.79 20.81
N ALA A 349 0.28 -19.56 19.70
CA ALA A 349 1.33 -19.54 18.70
C ALA A 349 1.25 -18.33 17.74
N ARG A 350 0.20 -17.50 17.80
CA ARG A 350 0.02 -16.33 16.93
C ARG A 350 1.09 -15.29 17.21
N ARG A 351 1.81 -14.87 16.16
CA ARG A 351 2.90 -13.90 16.23
C ARG A 351 2.60 -12.71 15.32
N LEU A 352 3.23 -11.59 15.61
CA LEU A 352 3.37 -10.48 14.68
C LEU A 352 4.62 -10.77 13.84
N ASP A 353 4.45 -10.96 12.54
CA ASP A 353 5.52 -11.43 11.66
C ASP A 353 6.30 -10.26 11.03
N LEU A 354 5.62 -9.15 10.77
CA LEU A 354 6.20 -7.97 10.13
C LEU A 354 5.53 -6.68 10.61
N VAL A 355 6.30 -5.61 10.73
CA VAL A 355 5.80 -4.24 10.87
C VAL A 355 6.30 -3.43 9.69
N LEU A 356 5.38 -2.75 9.00
CA LEU A 356 5.71 -1.70 8.03
C LEU A 356 5.65 -0.36 8.74
N LEU A 357 6.68 0.48 8.59
CA LEU A 357 6.80 1.74 9.32
C LEU A 357 7.32 2.88 8.44
N SER A 358 6.70 4.06 8.55
CA SER A 358 7.30 5.35 8.21
C SER A 358 6.88 6.37 9.27
N ILE A 359 7.84 6.92 10.02
CA ILE A 359 7.58 7.91 11.07
C ILE A 359 8.80 8.82 11.23
N GLY A 360 8.59 10.06 11.69
CA GLY A 360 9.68 11.02 11.96
C GLY A 360 9.60 12.34 11.19
N ALA A 361 8.83 12.43 10.09
CA ALA A 361 8.70 13.69 9.36
C ALA A 361 7.95 14.76 10.19
N ASN A 362 6.87 14.36 10.87
CA ASN A 362 6.13 15.27 11.74
C ASN A 362 6.93 15.65 12.99
N ASP A 363 7.79 14.75 13.49
CA ASP A 363 8.65 14.99 14.65
C ASP A 363 9.70 16.10 14.41
N ILE A 364 10.06 16.36 13.16
CA ILE A 364 10.94 17.49 12.77
C ILE A 364 10.14 18.69 12.22
N ASN A 365 8.81 18.70 12.39
CA ASN A 365 7.91 19.73 11.88
C ASN A 365 8.00 19.93 10.34
N PHE A 366 8.06 18.83 9.57
CA PHE A 366 8.15 18.90 8.10
C PHE A 366 6.96 19.65 7.46
N SER A 367 5.74 19.47 7.99
CA SER A 367 4.56 20.23 7.53
C SER A 367 4.73 21.74 7.69
N GLY A 368 5.44 22.18 8.74
CA GLY A 368 5.77 23.59 8.93
C GLY A 368 6.75 24.11 7.89
N LEU A 369 7.70 23.30 7.43
CA LEU A 369 8.59 23.64 6.31
C LEU A 369 7.82 23.79 5.00
N VAL A 370 6.90 22.86 4.72
CA VAL A 370 6.03 22.96 3.54
C VAL A 370 5.19 24.24 3.59
N ALA A 371 4.58 24.55 4.73
CA ALA A 371 3.82 25.78 4.92
C ALA A 371 4.69 27.04 4.72
N ASP A 372 5.94 27.03 5.22
CA ASP A 372 6.87 28.14 5.02
C ASP A 372 7.21 28.37 3.55
N VAL A 373 7.33 27.30 2.75
CA VAL A 373 7.59 27.38 1.31
C VAL A 373 6.39 27.93 0.53
N ILE A 374 5.19 27.42 0.77
CA ILE A 374 4.02 27.67 -0.10
C ILE A 374 3.22 28.93 0.26
N VAL A 375 3.26 29.38 1.51
CA VAL A 375 2.49 30.56 1.93
C VAL A 375 3.30 31.81 1.62
N GLU A 376 2.92 32.58 0.60
CA GLU A 376 3.70 33.72 0.11
C GLU A 376 3.20 35.06 0.68
N ASN A 377 1.88 35.25 0.76
CA ASN A 377 1.30 36.52 1.15
C ASN A 377 1.69 36.93 2.59
N ALA A 378 2.17 38.17 2.75
CA ALA A 378 2.71 38.68 4.01
C ALA A 378 1.71 38.63 5.18
N THR A 379 0.42 38.87 4.92
CA THR A 379 -0.63 38.87 5.97
C THR A 379 -0.83 37.46 6.51
N GLU A 380 -1.07 36.48 5.64
CA GLU A 380 -1.24 35.08 5.99
C GLU A 380 0.02 34.52 6.64
N ARG A 381 1.21 34.87 6.13
CA ARG A 381 2.48 34.50 6.78
C ARG A 381 2.56 35.06 8.21
N ALA A 382 2.17 36.32 8.43
CA ALA A 382 2.17 36.91 9.77
C ALA A 382 1.17 36.21 10.71
N LEU A 383 -0.02 35.86 10.23
CA LEU A 383 -1.03 35.11 10.99
C LEU A 383 -0.52 33.69 11.33
N PHE A 384 0.03 32.98 10.35
CA PHE A 384 0.50 31.61 10.51
C PHE A 384 1.76 31.51 11.35
N LYS A 385 2.64 32.52 11.30
CA LYS A 385 3.75 32.65 12.23
C LYS A 385 3.28 32.82 13.67
N ARG A 386 2.24 33.63 13.93
CA ARG A 386 1.64 33.76 15.27
C ARG A 386 0.92 32.48 15.72
N GLY A 387 0.34 31.74 14.79
CA GLY A 387 -0.33 30.45 15.03
C GLY A 387 0.61 29.24 15.13
N GLY A 388 1.92 29.40 14.92
CA GLY A 388 2.90 28.31 14.96
C GLY A 388 2.83 27.32 13.80
N ILE A 389 2.20 27.71 12.68
CA ILE A 389 2.03 26.85 11.49
C ILE A 389 3.29 26.85 10.62
N LEU A 390 4.01 27.97 10.55
CA LEU A 390 5.26 28.06 9.78
C LEU A 390 6.43 27.49 10.57
N GLY A 391 7.21 26.61 9.95
CA GLY A 391 8.44 26.05 10.50
C GLY A 391 9.69 26.73 9.94
N SER A 392 10.86 26.32 10.45
CA SER A 392 12.16 26.75 9.94
C SER A 392 13.12 25.57 9.81
N VAL A 393 14.02 25.61 8.82
CA VAL A 393 15.05 24.57 8.63
C VAL A 393 15.92 24.41 9.87
N GLU A 394 16.20 25.49 10.59
CA GLU A 394 17.03 25.44 11.80
C GLU A 394 16.34 24.69 12.94
N ASP A 395 15.05 24.95 13.18
CA ASP A 395 14.28 24.23 14.21
C ASP A 395 14.14 22.74 13.84
N SER A 396 13.86 22.44 12.56
CA SER A 396 13.78 21.07 12.05
C SER A 396 15.12 20.34 12.18
N ARG A 397 16.25 21.00 11.89
CA ARG A 397 17.60 20.46 12.09
C ARG A 397 17.88 20.18 13.56
N SER A 398 17.50 21.10 14.44
CA SER A 398 17.66 20.91 15.89
C SER A 398 16.88 19.68 16.38
N ALA A 399 15.61 19.54 15.99
CA ALA A 399 14.78 18.37 16.33
C ALA A 399 15.36 17.06 15.75
N LEU A 400 15.83 17.10 14.50
CA LEU A 400 16.45 15.95 13.81
C LEU A 400 17.68 15.42 14.56
N VAL A 401 18.52 16.32 15.06
CA VAL A 401 19.78 15.94 15.73
C VAL A 401 19.56 15.61 17.21
N ARG A 402 18.72 16.38 17.92
CA ARG A 402 18.64 16.33 19.38
C ARG A 402 17.52 15.42 19.90
N GLU A 403 16.38 15.39 19.21
CA GLU A 403 15.16 14.78 19.73
C GLU A 403 14.86 13.44 19.05
N LEU A 404 14.90 13.41 17.72
CA LEU A 404 14.50 12.26 16.92
C LEU A 404 15.24 10.96 17.28
N PRO A 405 16.57 10.94 17.50
CA PRO A 405 17.26 9.70 17.89
C PRO A 405 16.73 9.11 19.19
N SER A 406 16.44 9.95 20.19
CA SER A 406 15.91 9.52 21.49
C SER A 406 14.47 8.99 21.36
N SER A 407 13.66 9.61 20.52
CA SER A 407 12.29 9.19 20.22
C SER A 407 12.27 7.82 19.53
N PHE A 408 13.18 7.57 18.57
CA PHE A 408 13.35 6.24 17.98
C PHE A 408 13.82 5.18 19.00
N GLY A 409 14.55 5.58 20.04
CA GLY A 409 14.82 4.71 21.19
C GLY A 409 13.54 4.19 21.85
N LYS A 410 12.56 5.08 22.08
CA LYS A 410 11.24 4.72 22.65
C LYS A 410 10.42 3.83 21.71
N VAL A 411 10.49 4.08 20.40
CA VAL A 411 9.84 3.20 19.39
C VAL A 411 10.36 1.77 19.49
N ARG A 412 11.68 1.59 19.59
CA ARG A 412 12.31 0.27 19.76
C ARG A 412 11.86 -0.41 21.05
N GLU A 413 11.87 0.31 22.17
CA GLU A 413 11.39 -0.22 23.46
C GLU A 413 9.95 -0.71 23.38
N ALA A 414 9.10 0.01 22.66
CA ALA A 414 7.68 -0.30 22.55
C ALA A 414 7.39 -1.47 21.58
N LEU A 415 8.15 -1.61 20.48
CA LEU A 415 7.94 -2.65 19.45
C LEU A 415 8.67 -3.97 19.74
N LYS A 416 9.87 -3.93 20.32
CA LYS A 416 10.67 -5.14 20.58
C LYS A 416 9.90 -6.29 21.25
N PRO A 417 9.11 -6.05 22.32
CA PRO A 417 8.37 -7.13 22.98
C PRO A 417 7.32 -7.79 22.08
N LEU A 418 6.79 -7.06 21.09
CA LEU A 418 5.78 -7.56 20.14
C LEU A 418 6.41 -8.43 19.05
N LEU A 419 7.69 -8.22 18.76
CA LEU A 419 8.45 -8.88 17.68
C LEU A 419 9.41 -9.97 18.20
N GLY A 420 9.31 -10.35 19.47
CA GLY A 420 10.21 -11.36 20.06
C GLY A 420 11.67 -10.88 20.17
N GLY A 421 11.89 -9.55 20.24
CA GLY A 421 13.22 -8.94 20.37
C GLY A 421 13.93 -8.66 19.04
N ASP A 422 13.36 -9.05 17.91
CA ASP A 422 13.97 -8.93 16.58
C ASP A 422 13.44 -7.70 15.82
N MET A 423 14.20 -6.59 15.86
CA MET A 423 13.84 -5.35 15.16
C MET A 423 14.03 -5.42 13.64
N SER A 424 14.72 -6.43 13.10
CA SER A 424 14.86 -6.58 11.64
C SER A 424 13.50 -6.82 10.96
N ARG A 425 12.50 -7.26 11.73
CA ARG A 425 11.08 -7.40 11.33
C ARG A 425 10.32 -6.09 11.18
N VAL A 426 10.93 -4.96 11.53
CA VAL A 426 10.42 -3.64 11.19
C VAL A 426 11.04 -3.22 9.86
N VAL A 427 10.22 -3.20 8.80
CA VAL A 427 10.60 -2.63 7.51
C VAL A 427 10.25 -1.15 7.53
N PHE A 428 11.28 -0.34 7.72
CA PHE A 428 11.21 1.11 7.70
C PHE A 428 11.38 1.61 6.26
N ALA A 429 10.30 2.15 5.69
CA ALA A 429 10.34 2.79 4.38
C ALA A 429 10.73 4.26 4.55
N ALA A 430 11.78 4.67 3.85
CA ALA A 430 12.20 6.07 3.81
C ALA A 430 11.12 6.95 3.14
N TYR A 431 11.15 8.24 3.42
CA TYR A 431 10.44 9.23 2.62
C TYR A 431 11.16 9.46 1.29
N ALA A 432 10.46 10.03 0.32
CA ALA A 432 11.07 10.59 -0.87
C ALA A 432 11.14 12.11 -0.80
N ASN A 433 12.09 12.70 -1.52
CA ASN A 433 12.14 14.14 -1.69
C ASN A 433 11.03 14.59 -2.66
N PRO A 434 10.04 15.38 -2.22
CA PRO A 434 8.89 15.69 -3.06
C PRO A 434 9.20 16.75 -4.13
N THR A 435 10.41 17.30 -4.13
CA THR A 435 10.73 18.55 -4.84
C THR A 435 11.58 18.36 -6.09
N PHE A 436 11.86 17.13 -6.52
CA PHE A 436 12.77 16.89 -7.65
C PHE A 436 12.04 16.45 -8.91
N ALA A 437 12.39 17.06 -10.04
CA ALA A 437 11.98 16.60 -11.36
C ALA A 437 13.18 16.65 -12.30
N ASN A 438 13.36 15.61 -13.11
CA ASN A 438 14.52 15.47 -14.01
C ASN A 438 15.87 15.63 -13.29
N GLY A 439 15.97 15.16 -12.04
CA GLY A 439 17.19 15.22 -11.24
C GLY A 439 17.54 16.60 -10.68
N ALA A 440 16.66 17.60 -10.80
CA ALA A 440 16.86 18.95 -10.25
C ALA A 440 15.70 19.37 -9.34
N PRO A 441 15.93 20.24 -8.35
CA PRO A 441 14.86 20.85 -7.56
C PRO A 441 13.89 21.62 -8.45
N CYS A 442 12.61 21.56 -8.09
CA CYS A 442 11.54 22.31 -8.72
C CYS A 442 11.83 23.81 -8.63
N PRO A 443 11.49 24.59 -9.69
CA PRO A 443 11.81 26.01 -9.74
C PRO A 443 10.99 26.89 -8.78
N GLY A 444 9.92 26.34 -8.20
CA GLY A 444 8.93 27.11 -7.43
C GLY A 444 7.90 27.80 -8.32
N GLY A 445 7.20 28.78 -7.75
CA GLY A 445 6.12 29.54 -8.37
C GLY A 445 4.72 29.01 -8.05
N PRO A 446 3.69 29.59 -8.69
CA PRO A 446 2.28 29.29 -8.39
C PRO A 446 1.75 28.02 -9.06
N ALA A 447 2.55 27.37 -9.92
CA ALA A 447 2.13 26.18 -10.66
C ALA A 447 1.74 25.03 -9.72
N GLY A 448 0.46 24.63 -9.75
CA GLY A 448 -0.08 23.58 -8.87
C GLY A 448 -0.47 24.06 -7.45
N PHE A 449 -0.32 25.35 -7.18
CA PHE A 449 -0.63 25.97 -5.89
C PHE A 449 -1.68 27.09 -5.98
N ASP A 450 -2.06 27.49 -7.19
CA ASP A 450 -2.99 28.59 -7.50
C ASP A 450 -4.46 28.32 -7.13
N VAL A 451 -4.78 27.15 -6.56
CA VAL A 451 -6.08 26.91 -5.91
C VAL A 451 -6.34 27.87 -4.75
N HIS A 452 -5.31 28.50 -4.19
CA HIS A 452 -5.49 29.59 -3.22
C HIS A 452 -4.67 30.84 -3.62
N PRO A 453 -5.24 32.06 -3.60
CA PRO A 453 -4.53 33.27 -4.00
C PRO A 453 -3.25 33.58 -3.20
N SER A 454 -3.19 33.11 -1.96
CA SER A 454 -2.05 33.34 -1.05
C SER A 454 -0.92 32.32 -1.20
N PHE A 455 -1.05 31.37 -2.14
CA PHE A 455 -0.11 30.27 -2.32
C PHE A 455 0.77 30.43 -3.55
N SER A 456 2.06 30.21 -3.34
CA SER A 456 3.10 30.12 -4.36
C SER A 456 4.32 29.52 -3.70
N ALA A 457 4.95 28.54 -4.35
CA ALA A 457 6.16 27.92 -3.82
C ALA A 457 7.36 28.87 -3.99
N ASP A 458 7.81 29.50 -2.91
CA ASP A 458 8.94 30.42 -2.99
C ASP A 458 10.24 29.70 -3.39
N PRO A 459 10.90 30.12 -4.49
CA PRO A 459 12.06 29.40 -5.03
C PRO A 459 13.22 29.27 -4.05
N GLN A 460 13.49 30.30 -3.23
CA GLN A 460 14.63 30.30 -2.31
C GLN A 460 14.34 29.42 -1.09
N ARG A 461 13.16 29.55 -0.49
CA ARG A 461 12.75 28.69 0.63
C ARG A 461 12.64 27.23 0.18
N LEU A 462 12.10 26.99 -1.01
CA LEU A 462 12.02 25.67 -1.61
C LEU A 462 13.40 25.04 -1.78
N ALA A 463 14.36 25.75 -2.36
CA ALA A 463 15.73 25.25 -2.52
C ALA A 463 16.39 24.92 -1.16
N ASN A 464 16.19 25.77 -0.14
CA ASN A 464 16.72 25.53 1.20
C ASN A 464 16.13 24.27 1.84
N VAL A 465 14.81 24.08 1.75
CA VAL A 465 14.12 22.90 2.28
C VAL A 465 14.51 21.64 1.49
N ALA A 466 14.56 21.72 0.16
CA ALA A 466 14.98 20.61 -0.70
C ALA A 466 16.40 20.12 -0.35
N ASN A 467 17.34 21.06 -0.14
CA ASN A 467 18.71 20.75 0.25
C ASN A 467 18.79 20.13 1.66
N PHE A 468 18.01 20.64 2.62
CA PHE A 468 17.93 20.07 3.97
C PHE A 468 17.39 18.62 3.93
N VAL A 469 16.34 18.36 3.14
CA VAL A 469 15.77 17.03 2.99
C VAL A 469 16.81 16.04 2.44
N GLU A 470 17.45 16.41 1.34
CA GLU A 470 18.39 15.55 0.62
C GLU A 470 19.69 15.30 1.40
N SER A 471 20.24 16.36 2.01
CA SER A 471 21.60 16.34 2.57
C SER A 471 21.63 16.00 4.06
N GLU A 472 20.54 16.22 4.78
CA GLU A 472 20.52 16.10 6.25
C GLU A 472 19.43 15.12 6.71
N PHE A 473 18.16 15.36 6.36
CA PHE A 473 17.05 14.59 6.91
C PHE A 473 17.07 13.12 6.48
N LEU A 474 17.10 12.82 5.18
CA LEU A 474 17.05 11.45 4.69
C LEU A 474 18.27 10.62 5.12
N PRO A 475 19.52 11.13 5.03
CA PRO A 475 20.70 10.41 5.52
C PRO A 475 20.69 10.17 7.04
N GLN A 476 20.24 11.16 7.82
CA GLN A 476 20.17 11.01 9.27
C GLN A 476 19.07 10.01 9.69
N LEU A 477 17.91 10.03 9.02
CA LEU A 477 16.84 9.07 9.27
C LEU A 477 17.30 7.63 8.98
N LYS A 478 18.05 7.42 7.89
CA LYS A 478 18.69 6.13 7.58
C LYS A 478 19.65 5.70 8.68
N SER A 479 20.52 6.60 9.12
CA SER A 479 21.47 6.35 10.21
C SER A 479 20.76 5.97 11.52
N ILE A 480 19.66 6.66 11.84
CA ILE A 480 18.82 6.37 12.99
C ILE A 480 18.21 4.97 12.88
N ALA A 481 17.57 4.63 11.76
CA ALA A 481 16.91 3.32 11.57
C ALA A 481 17.92 2.15 11.62
N LEU A 482 19.09 2.33 11.02
CA LEU A 482 20.16 1.33 10.95
C LEU A 482 21.11 1.31 12.16
N CYS A 483 20.91 2.18 13.16
CA CYS A 483 21.85 2.31 14.29
C CYS A 483 23.31 2.48 13.81
N GLN A 484 23.52 3.42 12.89
CA GLN A 484 24.80 3.75 12.27
C GLN A 484 25.12 5.24 12.48
N GLY A 485 26.32 5.68 12.06
CA GLY A 485 26.66 7.11 12.02
C GLY A 485 26.69 7.81 13.38
N GLY A 486 27.06 7.11 14.45
CA GLY A 486 27.13 7.68 15.81
C GLY A 486 25.80 7.71 16.57
N VAL A 487 24.72 7.14 16.01
CA VAL A 487 23.45 6.96 16.73
C VAL A 487 23.60 5.93 17.84
N LEU A 488 23.32 6.35 19.08
CA LEU A 488 23.40 5.51 20.27
C LEU A 488 22.21 4.53 20.33
N CYS A 489 22.40 3.31 19.84
CA CYS A 489 21.52 2.18 20.08
C CYS A 489 22.06 1.29 21.20
N ARG A 490 21.19 0.74 22.05
CA ARG A 490 21.59 -0.05 23.23
C ARG A 490 22.25 -1.36 22.82
N ASN A 491 21.69 -2.02 21.81
CA ASN A 491 22.24 -3.20 21.17
C ASN A 491 22.07 -3.03 19.65
N PRO A 492 23.08 -2.48 18.94
CA PRO A 492 22.97 -2.18 17.53
C PRO A 492 22.50 -3.36 16.66
N GLU A 493 22.91 -4.59 16.96
CA GLU A 493 22.48 -5.76 16.18
C GLU A 493 20.99 -6.06 16.35
N ALA A 494 20.47 -5.98 17.58
CA ALA A 494 19.06 -6.24 17.88
C ALA A 494 18.15 -5.00 17.72
N ASP A 495 18.71 -3.80 17.57
CA ASP A 495 18.00 -2.53 17.43
C ASP A 495 17.82 -2.07 15.98
N ARG A 496 18.56 -2.68 15.05
CA ARG A 496 18.52 -2.37 13.62
C ARG A 496 17.18 -2.75 13.00
N MET A 497 16.60 -1.81 12.27
CA MET A 497 15.44 -2.04 11.40
C MET A 497 15.92 -2.42 9.99
N THR A 498 15.04 -3.07 9.22
CA THR A 498 15.25 -3.22 7.78
C THR A 498 14.88 -1.90 7.10
N PHE A 499 15.83 -1.25 6.41
CA PHE A 499 15.62 0.06 5.80
C PHE A 499 15.43 -0.03 4.27
N VAL A 500 14.46 0.70 3.74
CA VAL A 500 14.07 0.68 2.32
C VAL A 500 14.06 2.11 1.76
N ASP A 501 14.98 2.42 0.86
CA ASP A 501 15.12 3.72 0.19
C ASP A 501 15.20 3.63 -1.35
N GLN A 502 15.09 2.43 -1.93
CA GLN A 502 15.29 2.19 -3.36
C GLN A 502 14.35 3.02 -4.26
N HIS A 503 13.17 3.39 -3.76
CA HIS A 503 12.21 4.22 -4.49
C HIS A 503 12.68 5.67 -4.66
N GLN A 504 13.55 6.20 -3.79
CA GLN A 504 13.98 7.61 -3.82
C GLN A 504 14.58 8.02 -5.18
N ALA A 505 15.38 7.15 -5.79
CA ALA A 505 15.98 7.41 -7.10
C ALA A 505 14.93 7.60 -8.20
N SER A 506 13.80 6.89 -8.15
CA SER A 506 12.71 7.08 -9.10
C SER A 506 11.98 8.41 -8.84
N PHE A 507 11.73 8.73 -7.58
CA PHE A 507 11.07 9.99 -7.18
C PHE A 507 11.82 11.26 -7.62
N ALA A 508 13.13 11.19 -7.87
CA ALA A 508 13.91 12.31 -8.40
C ALA A 508 13.42 12.84 -9.76
N ASN A 509 12.56 12.09 -10.46
CA ASN A 509 11.92 12.49 -11.71
C ASN A 509 10.41 12.76 -11.58
N HIS A 510 9.84 12.61 -10.38
CA HIS A 510 8.39 12.56 -10.16
C HIS A 510 7.91 13.48 -9.01
N GLY A 511 8.71 14.45 -8.59
CA GLY A 511 8.36 15.47 -7.61
C GLY A 511 7.26 16.43 -8.09
N PHE A 512 6.81 17.36 -7.24
CA PHE A 512 5.53 18.06 -7.43
C PHE A 512 5.41 18.93 -8.70
N CYS A 513 6.52 19.27 -9.35
CA CYS A 513 6.55 20.04 -10.60
C CYS A 513 6.71 19.17 -11.85
N ALA A 514 6.84 17.84 -11.70
CA ALA A 514 6.97 16.93 -12.83
C ALA A 514 5.71 16.97 -13.71
N ARG A 515 5.92 17.02 -15.02
CA ARG A 515 4.88 17.04 -16.05
C ARG A 515 5.30 16.12 -17.19
N SER A 516 4.34 15.50 -17.85
CA SER A 516 4.54 14.62 -18.99
C SER A 516 3.59 14.98 -20.14
N SER A 517 4.04 14.74 -21.38
CA SER A 517 3.14 14.78 -22.54
C SER A 517 2.04 13.73 -22.44
N SER A 518 2.22 12.68 -21.65
CA SER A 518 1.25 11.63 -21.38
C SER A 518 0.31 11.92 -20.20
N ASP A 519 0.45 13.08 -19.52
CA ASP A 519 -0.45 13.46 -18.43
C ASP A 519 -1.91 13.48 -18.90
N PRO A 520 -2.90 13.31 -18.00
CA PRO A 520 -4.30 13.36 -18.38
C PRO A 520 -4.65 14.66 -19.10
N GLU A 521 -5.59 14.59 -20.04
CA GLU A 521 -5.92 15.74 -20.88
C GLU A 521 -6.39 16.95 -20.05
N PHE A 522 -7.18 16.71 -19.01
CA PHE A 522 -7.60 17.74 -18.07
C PHE A 522 -6.39 18.43 -17.41
N ASP A 523 -5.45 17.67 -16.86
CA ASP A 523 -4.27 18.20 -16.19
C ASP A 523 -3.44 19.09 -17.14
N ARG A 524 -3.21 18.65 -18.38
CA ARG A 524 -2.47 19.42 -19.39
C ARG A 524 -3.20 20.70 -19.82
N ALA A 525 -4.53 20.65 -19.93
CA ALA A 525 -5.35 21.76 -20.41
C ALA A 525 -5.67 22.78 -19.31
N CYS A 526 -5.86 22.33 -18.07
CA CYS A 526 -6.47 23.12 -17.01
C CYS A 526 -5.54 23.47 -15.86
N PHE A 527 -4.47 22.71 -15.59
CA PHE A 527 -3.48 23.08 -14.57
C PHE A 527 -2.32 23.86 -15.21
N SER A 528 -2.51 25.18 -15.28
CA SER A 528 -1.60 26.10 -15.94
C SER A 528 -0.21 26.10 -15.27
N PRO A 529 0.89 25.96 -16.03
CA PRO A 529 2.24 26.18 -15.51
C PRO A 529 2.49 27.61 -15.01
N LYS A 530 1.63 28.57 -15.37
CA LYS A 530 1.74 29.98 -14.96
C LYS A 530 0.99 30.30 -13.67
N GLY A 531 0.25 29.35 -13.11
CA GLY A 531 -0.65 29.62 -11.97
C GLY A 531 -1.92 30.37 -12.34
N GLU A 532 -2.41 30.15 -13.57
CA GLU A 532 -3.62 30.77 -14.12
C GLU A 532 -4.69 29.69 -14.39
N SER A 533 -4.87 28.74 -13.46
CA SER A 533 -5.77 27.59 -13.63
C SER A 533 -7.23 27.96 -13.34
N PHE A 534 -7.46 28.97 -12.50
CA PHE A 534 -8.78 29.31 -11.95
C PHE A 534 -9.25 30.70 -12.35
N GLU A 535 -10.55 30.84 -12.60
CA GLU A 535 -11.18 32.11 -12.97
C GLU A 535 -11.15 33.09 -11.79
N THR A 536 -10.86 34.35 -12.09
CA THR A 536 -10.70 35.44 -11.10
C THR A 536 -11.91 36.38 -11.06
N SER A 537 -12.69 36.45 -12.14
CA SER A 537 -13.98 37.14 -12.18
C SER A 537 -14.99 36.44 -11.27
N LEU A 538 -15.47 37.13 -10.24
CA LEU A 538 -16.44 36.54 -9.29
C LEU A 538 -17.73 36.06 -9.96
N VAL A 539 -18.15 36.72 -11.04
CA VAL A 539 -19.38 36.37 -11.77
C VAL A 539 -19.15 35.13 -12.62
N GLU A 540 -18.05 35.08 -13.35
CA GLU A 540 -17.75 33.95 -14.25
C GLU A 540 -17.34 32.72 -13.45
N ALA A 541 -16.49 32.88 -12.44
CA ALA A 541 -15.99 31.78 -11.62
C ALA A 541 -17.09 31.05 -10.83
N ALA A 542 -18.23 31.71 -10.57
CA ALA A 542 -19.39 31.06 -9.94
C ALA A 542 -20.05 30.00 -10.84
N ALA A 543 -20.01 30.18 -12.17
CA ALA A 543 -20.57 29.23 -13.13
C ALA A 543 -19.50 28.37 -13.81
N GLN A 544 -18.28 28.89 -13.96
CA GLN A 544 -17.15 28.25 -14.62
C GLN A 544 -15.85 28.60 -13.87
N PRO A 545 -15.47 27.84 -12.84
CA PRO A 545 -14.31 28.14 -12.00
C PRO A 545 -12.95 27.86 -12.69
N MET A 546 -12.94 27.20 -13.85
CA MET A 546 -11.73 26.84 -14.59
C MET A 546 -11.51 27.75 -15.81
N VAL A 547 -10.30 28.30 -15.97
CA VAL A 547 -9.94 29.17 -17.11
C VAL A 547 -9.93 28.40 -18.43
N CYS A 548 -9.56 27.11 -18.41
CA CYS A 548 -9.50 26.27 -19.61
C CYS A 548 -10.85 25.99 -20.28
N GLY A 549 -11.97 26.37 -19.66
CA GLY A 549 -13.33 26.12 -20.17
C GLY A 549 -13.84 24.68 -20.02
N ARG A 550 -13.06 23.76 -19.45
CA ARG A 550 -13.50 22.40 -19.13
C ARG A 550 -14.18 22.30 -17.77
N GLY A 551 -15.05 21.31 -17.62
CA GLY A 551 -15.68 21.02 -16.34
C GLY A 551 -14.69 20.43 -15.35
N ALA A 552 -14.68 20.92 -14.10
CA ALA A 552 -13.85 20.33 -13.05
C ALA A 552 -14.21 18.85 -12.78
N SER A 553 -15.44 18.44 -13.09
CA SER A 553 -15.92 17.05 -13.04
C SER A 553 -15.17 16.10 -13.99
N GLU A 554 -14.40 16.62 -14.96
CA GLU A 554 -13.55 15.84 -15.85
C GLU A 554 -12.23 15.39 -15.20
N PHE A 555 -11.81 16.00 -14.09
CA PHE A 555 -10.58 15.60 -13.39
C PHE A 555 -10.64 14.12 -12.97
N ARG A 556 -9.51 13.43 -13.11
CA ARG A 556 -9.36 12.01 -12.77
C ARG A 556 -8.13 11.78 -11.89
N PRO A 557 -8.27 11.67 -10.56
CA PRO A 557 -7.13 11.65 -9.65
C PRO A 557 -6.26 10.40 -9.72
N TYR A 558 -6.76 9.29 -10.29
CA TYR A 558 -6.05 8.00 -10.37
C TYR A 558 -5.62 7.63 -11.79
N LEU A 559 -5.72 8.53 -12.77
CA LEU A 559 -5.05 8.29 -14.06
C LEU A 559 -3.54 8.46 -13.92
N PRO A 560 -2.75 7.64 -14.66
CA PRO A 560 -1.31 7.76 -14.72
C PRO A 560 -0.86 9.17 -15.09
N ARG A 561 0.16 9.68 -14.40
CA ARG A 561 0.75 11.00 -14.67
C ARG A 561 2.24 11.02 -14.35
N GLY A 562 2.96 11.99 -14.91
CA GLY A 562 4.38 12.19 -14.67
C GLY A 562 4.72 12.56 -13.23
N ARG A 563 3.75 12.97 -12.43
CA ARG A 563 3.93 13.41 -11.05
C ARG A 563 3.48 12.37 -10.04
N TRP A 564 4.37 12.00 -9.12
CA TRP A 564 4.07 11.10 -8.01
C TRP A 564 3.80 11.81 -6.70
N ILE A 565 3.83 13.14 -6.69
CA ILE A 565 3.51 13.98 -5.53
C ILE A 565 2.28 14.81 -5.87
N ARG A 566 1.32 14.89 -4.94
CA ARG A 566 0.16 15.77 -5.02
C ARG A 566 0.59 17.21 -4.83
N ASP A 567 0.17 18.11 -5.70
CA ASP A 567 0.23 19.54 -5.42
C ASP A 567 -1.03 20.00 -4.65
N ALA A 568 -1.16 21.30 -4.36
CA ALA A 568 -2.32 21.80 -3.62
C ALA A 568 -3.61 21.75 -4.46
N ASN A 569 -3.49 21.94 -5.78
CA ASN A 569 -4.62 21.81 -6.70
C ASN A 569 -5.14 20.36 -6.70
N ASP A 570 -4.26 19.36 -6.81
CA ASP A 570 -4.67 17.95 -6.74
C ASP A 570 -5.34 17.62 -5.41
N SER A 571 -4.76 18.07 -4.30
CA SER A 571 -5.26 17.82 -2.94
C SER A 571 -6.69 18.35 -2.79
N TYR A 572 -6.93 19.57 -3.26
CA TYR A 572 -8.26 20.16 -3.31
C TYR A 572 -9.22 19.33 -4.19
N PHE A 573 -8.79 18.91 -5.38
CA PHE A 573 -9.63 18.20 -6.34
C PHE A 573 -9.89 16.74 -5.97
N ALA A 574 -8.99 16.10 -5.22
CA ALA A 574 -9.11 14.69 -4.83
C ALA A 574 -9.86 14.50 -3.51
N ALA A 575 -9.59 15.35 -2.52
CA ALA A 575 -10.10 15.19 -1.15
C ALA A 575 -11.01 16.35 -0.70
N MET A 576 -10.60 17.59 -0.96
CA MET A 576 -11.32 18.80 -0.54
C MET A 576 -11.67 18.82 0.96
N THR A 577 -10.83 18.23 1.83
CA THR A 577 -11.20 17.92 3.22
C THR A 577 -11.50 19.17 4.03
N TYR A 578 -12.60 19.15 4.80
CA TYR A 578 -12.87 20.21 5.78
C TYR A 578 -12.09 19.91 7.06
N PRO A 579 -11.16 20.78 7.48
CA PRO A 579 -10.31 20.51 8.62
C PRO A 579 -11.14 20.51 9.90
N GLN A 580 -11.11 19.39 10.60
CA GLN A 580 -11.64 19.31 11.94
C GLN A 580 -10.50 19.07 12.90
N GLY A 581 -10.64 19.63 14.09
CA GLY A 581 -9.73 19.27 15.15
C GLY A 581 -8.56 20.23 15.33
N TYR A 582 -8.63 21.45 14.81
CA TYR A 582 -7.63 22.46 15.09
C TYR A 582 -7.90 23.19 16.42
N SER A 583 -6.94 24.00 16.87
CA SER A 583 -7.16 24.90 18.01
C SER A 583 -8.22 25.93 17.63
N ALA A 584 -8.95 26.46 18.62
CA ALA A 584 -10.00 27.45 18.39
C ALA A 584 -9.50 28.70 17.64
N ALA A 585 -8.18 28.97 17.67
CA ALA A 585 -7.56 30.11 16.99
C ALA A 585 -7.50 29.98 15.46
N ILE A 586 -7.52 28.75 14.92
CA ILE A 586 -7.40 28.48 13.46
C ILE A 586 -8.43 27.46 12.96
N GLN A 587 -9.42 27.11 13.79
CA GLN A 587 -10.55 26.30 13.36
C GLN A 587 -11.47 27.18 12.51
N PRO A 588 -11.80 26.80 11.26
CA PRO A 588 -12.67 27.62 10.43
C PRO A 588 -14.07 27.74 11.02
N ALA A 589 -14.64 28.95 10.94
CA ALA A 589 -15.96 29.26 11.50
C ALA A 589 -17.11 28.62 10.70
N ASP A 590 -16.97 28.55 9.37
CA ASP A 590 -17.94 27.97 8.46
C ASP A 590 -17.27 27.43 7.18
N ILE A 591 -18.07 26.86 6.28
CA ILE A 591 -17.64 26.35 4.97
C ILE A 591 -17.44 27.43 3.91
N HIS A 592 -17.26 28.70 4.26
CA HIS A 592 -16.83 29.78 3.36
C HIS A 592 -15.65 30.55 3.98
N ASP A 593 -15.22 30.18 5.19
CA ASP A 593 -14.23 30.90 5.97
C ASP A 593 -12.86 30.97 5.28
N ALA A 594 -12.15 32.09 5.48
CA ALA A 594 -10.84 32.30 4.88
C ALA A 594 -9.79 31.30 5.39
N THR A 595 -9.89 30.89 6.66
CA THR A 595 -9.03 29.83 7.21
C THR A 595 -9.28 28.52 6.50
N TRP A 596 -10.54 28.22 6.18
CA TRP A 596 -10.88 27.02 5.42
C TRP A 596 -10.40 27.09 3.97
N GLY A 597 -10.50 28.23 3.30
CA GLY A 597 -9.92 28.44 1.96
C GLY A 597 -8.45 28.03 1.90
N ILE A 598 -7.67 28.42 2.91
CA ILE A 598 -6.25 28.04 3.01
C ILE A 598 -6.08 26.56 3.37
N LEU A 599 -6.73 26.09 4.42
CA LEU A 599 -6.53 24.74 4.94
C LEU A 599 -7.04 23.66 3.98
N SER A 600 -8.14 23.90 3.26
CA SER A 600 -8.75 22.93 2.34
C SER A 600 -7.83 22.54 1.17
N ALA A 601 -6.95 23.45 0.77
CA ALA A 601 -5.98 23.21 -0.29
C ALA A 601 -4.83 22.30 0.15
N VAL A 602 -4.53 22.22 1.46
CA VAL A 602 -3.35 21.47 1.99
C VAL A 602 -3.68 20.29 2.89
N TYR A 603 -4.76 20.36 3.68
CA TYR A 603 -5.15 19.40 4.73
C TYR A 603 -5.61 18.03 4.19
N GLY A 604 -5.77 17.90 2.88
CA GLY A 604 -6.22 16.69 2.19
C GLY A 604 -5.10 15.87 1.54
N GLY A 605 -3.84 16.24 1.74
CA GLY A 605 -2.68 15.52 1.21
C GLY A 605 -1.84 16.28 0.18
N ALA A 606 -1.79 17.61 0.24
CA ALA A 606 -0.80 18.35 -0.55
C ALA A 606 0.62 17.90 -0.15
N ILE A 607 1.52 17.79 -1.12
CA ILE A 607 2.91 17.31 -0.98
C ILE A 607 3.00 15.82 -0.56
N HIS A 608 1.90 15.08 -0.56
CA HIS A 608 1.91 13.63 -0.32
C HIS A 608 2.03 12.83 -1.62
N PRO A 609 2.52 11.57 -1.58
CA PRO A 609 2.55 10.72 -2.74
C PRO A 609 1.16 10.51 -3.36
N THR A 610 1.07 10.41 -4.69
CA THR A 610 -0.14 9.98 -5.39
C THR A 610 -0.33 8.46 -5.25
N GLY A 611 -1.40 7.92 -5.82
CA GLY A 611 -1.61 6.48 -5.91
C GLY A 611 -0.40 5.77 -6.54
N GLU A 612 0.14 6.34 -7.62
CA GLU A 612 1.36 5.83 -8.28
C GLU A 612 2.60 5.98 -7.38
N GLY A 613 2.77 7.10 -6.69
CA GLY A 613 3.87 7.30 -5.74
C GLY A 613 3.88 6.23 -4.63
N HIS A 614 2.73 5.95 -4.03
CA HIS A 614 2.62 4.86 -3.05
C HIS A 614 2.82 3.47 -3.66
N ALA A 615 2.43 3.24 -4.92
CA ALA A 615 2.68 1.99 -5.61
C ALA A 615 4.18 1.78 -5.88
N ALA A 616 4.91 2.84 -6.26
CA ALA A 616 6.37 2.81 -6.41
C ALA A 616 7.09 2.56 -5.07
N MET A 617 6.61 3.17 -3.97
CA MET A 617 7.10 2.85 -2.63
C MET A 617 6.84 1.38 -2.26
N ALA A 618 5.67 0.84 -2.60
CA ALA A 618 5.36 -0.57 -2.36
C ALA A 618 6.27 -1.51 -3.17
N ASP A 619 6.58 -1.19 -4.43
CA ASP A 619 7.54 -1.93 -5.25
C ASP A 619 8.93 -2.02 -4.60
N ALA A 620 9.37 -0.97 -3.90
CA ALA A 620 10.63 -1.01 -3.13
C ALA A 620 10.52 -1.84 -1.83
N VAL A 621 9.36 -1.83 -1.18
CA VAL A 621 9.14 -2.51 0.12
C VAL A 621 8.95 -4.02 -0.04
N VAL A 622 8.28 -4.48 -1.10
CA VAL A 622 7.92 -5.90 -1.27
C VAL A 622 9.13 -6.84 -1.22
N PRO A 623 10.25 -6.59 -1.92
CA PRO A 623 11.43 -7.47 -1.83
C PRO A 623 12.02 -7.56 -0.43
N ALA A 624 12.10 -6.45 0.29
CA ALA A 624 12.61 -6.41 1.67
C ALA A 624 11.68 -7.18 2.63
N ALA A 625 10.38 -6.95 2.52
CA ALA A 625 9.37 -7.67 3.31
C ALA A 625 9.39 -9.17 3.04
N ALA A 626 9.48 -9.58 1.77
CA ALA A 626 9.60 -10.99 1.38
C ALA A 626 10.88 -11.64 1.95
N SER A 627 12.01 -10.93 1.91
CA SER A 627 13.28 -11.41 2.49
C SER A 627 13.17 -11.59 4.01
N VAL A 628 12.63 -10.61 4.74
CA VAL A 628 12.42 -10.68 6.20
C VAL A 628 11.49 -11.84 6.56
N LEU A 629 10.42 -12.02 5.77
CA LEU A 629 9.49 -13.13 5.92
C LEU A 629 10.03 -14.45 5.35
N ARG A 630 11.19 -14.49 4.71
CA ARG A 630 11.76 -15.69 4.06
C ARG A 630 10.78 -16.36 3.08
N LEU A 631 10.10 -15.55 2.26
CA LEU A 631 9.16 -16.05 1.25
C LEU A 631 9.91 -16.41 -0.04
N GLY A 632 9.50 -17.51 -0.68
CA GLY A 632 10.14 -18.03 -1.90
C GLY A 632 11.30 -19.00 -1.68
N ALA A 633 11.75 -19.20 -0.44
CA ALA A 633 12.77 -20.21 -0.09
C ALA A 633 12.18 -21.64 0.05
N GLU A 634 10.85 -21.79 -0.04
CA GLU A 634 10.13 -23.06 0.14
C GLU A 634 10.08 -23.92 -1.13
N ALA A 635 10.74 -23.51 -2.22
CA ALA A 635 10.71 -24.20 -3.53
C ALA A 635 11.83 -25.23 -3.76
N ASP A 636 12.70 -25.49 -2.78
CA ASP A 636 13.64 -26.61 -2.88
C ASP A 636 12.89 -27.92 -2.60
N VAL A 637 12.37 -28.52 -3.67
CA VAL A 637 11.79 -29.87 -3.67
C VAL A 637 12.89 -30.86 -3.31
N THR A 638 12.92 -31.33 -2.07
CA THR A 638 13.68 -32.53 -1.69
C THR A 638 12.99 -33.76 -2.26
N GLN A 639 13.49 -34.25 -3.39
CA GLN A 639 13.21 -35.61 -3.86
C GLN A 639 14.07 -36.58 -3.03
N GLU A 640 13.49 -37.23 -2.02
CA GLU A 640 14.11 -38.40 -1.42
C GLU A 640 13.72 -39.66 -2.22
N PRO A 641 14.68 -40.50 -2.65
CA PRO A 641 14.37 -41.79 -3.24
C PRO A 641 13.58 -42.66 -2.27
N LEU A 642 12.48 -43.26 -2.74
CA LEU A 642 11.71 -44.25 -1.98
C LEU A 642 12.65 -45.34 -1.44
N ALA A 643 12.62 -45.57 -0.13
CA ALA A 643 13.31 -46.70 0.48
C ALA A 643 12.78 -48.01 -0.16
N PRO A 644 13.66 -48.93 -0.59
CA PRO A 644 13.23 -50.17 -1.22
C PRO A 644 12.35 -50.98 -0.26
N MET A 645 11.18 -51.40 -0.75
CA MET A 645 10.28 -52.31 -0.04
C MET A 645 11.03 -53.57 0.38
N VAL A 646 11.19 -53.76 1.69
CA VAL A 646 11.64 -55.04 2.26
C VAL A 646 10.44 -55.99 2.22
N LEU A 647 10.38 -56.84 1.20
CA LEU A 647 9.48 -57.99 1.18
C LEU A 647 9.91 -58.97 2.28
N GLN A 648 9.07 -59.16 3.30
CA GLN A 648 9.25 -60.23 4.27
C GLN A 648 9.10 -61.58 3.56
N PRO A 649 10.01 -62.55 3.78
CA PRO A 649 9.86 -63.89 3.23
C PRO A 649 8.64 -64.59 3.84
N ALA A 650 7.82 -65.19 2.98
CA ALA A 650 6.71 -66.04 3.39
C ALA A 650 7.23 -67.19 4.27
N ALA A 651 6.59 -67.38 5.43
CA ALA A 651 6.82 -68.52 6.30
C ALA A 651 6.52 -69.82 5.55
N ARG A 652 7.44 -70.78 5.62
CA ARG A 652 7.20 -72.18 5.27
C ARG A 652 6.75 -72.95 6.49
#